data_AF-A0A416U5G7-F1
#
_entry.id   AF-A0A416U5G7-F1
#
_cell.length_a   1.000
_cell.length_b   1.000
_cell.length_c   1.000
_cell.angle_alpha   90.00
_cell.angle_beta   90.00
_cell.angle_gamma   90.00
#
_symmetry.space_group_name_H-M   'P 1'
#
loop_
_entity.id
_entity.type
_entity.pdbx_description
1 polymer ?
#
loop_
_entity_poly.entity_id
_entity_poly.type
_entity_poly.pdbx_seq_one_letter_code
_entity_poly.pdbx_strand_id
1 'polypeptide(L)'
;MNTRAYIPMDFLNVPGTQLEKLPWEHEQILRRYLSMSQHICELDELYSMMVFNLENMFEKFSLQFDDRIFAKRGETVDVIQINALLCNAVSAGRTLIESMEKFDEFYISKDKSFKKNFISKAYDQYSEYKIVDFLRNYMQHGHIPIHYDEEKIYLDLSEILETTHLKMNKNLKRMLQKAKKDLLEYGVADTRLCCVPLFYKYFLLIHRLYRAFYSYAEYTLMQIGEEKRKLLQDHPEYVRQVDEIAFAPVYQDELGQLHGVAVEDGYEEKIRENITYAEEKLQEYIKGNGQICSLQIDYCLEYRIPEMILIHEEELSENLVSYCKKHGHEIRHVSFYTYYKDDMDSYTRYKMFPYIQFEESVEWNVPYDRVTIRDFLRTFPEAEEKGILVQANNMGGDGIQIAQAVLQGWKTFLYHSSQILDTLGINSLADAIDWASRVVFIYQSIGWLKKSFGKRIEKKPTIEQLEEYIRRAERWELSQLSSTLHAAPELLKLVLSEVGYISQDGELFVYDEVIATQRKEEERKRKAEKENSHGTQVDCRKMNKVIEELNVTILYYASLQNEKKAEECGKETRIGKCVEQVICKYREFLWWDEVREELKVRDPLPEKFTEEIQGKICRDVRALEEELSGKCRELEKNESF
;
A
#
# COMPACT_ATOMS: atom_id res chain seq x y z
N MET A 1 15.08 -25.18 15.65
CA MET A 1 14.36 -26.12 16.53
C MET A 1 14.51 -27.50 15.90
N ASN A 2 14.75 -28.57 16.65
CA ASN A 2 14.83 -29.89 16.01
C ASN A 2 13.50 -30.27 15.36
N THR A 3 13.54 -30.65 14.09
CA THR A 3 12.42 -30.98 13.18
C THR A 3 11.58 -32.19 13.60
N ARG A 4 11.95 -32.87 14.68
CA ARG A 4 11.16 -33.96 15.25
C ARG A 4 11.09 -33.79 16.77
N ALA A 5 9.87 -33.72 17.29
CA ALA A 5 9.62 -34.03 18.69
C ALA A 5 9.77 -35.55 18.83
N TYR A 6 10.94 -35.98 19.28
CA TYR A 6 11.16 -37.38 19.64
C TYR A 6 10.68 -37.58 21.06
N ILE A 7 9.83 -38.58 21.28
CA ILE A 7 9.51 -39.07 22.62
C ILE A 7 10.34 -40.35 22.83
N PRO A 8 11.40 -40.32 23.67
CA PRO A 8 12.22 -41.50 23.95
C PRO A 8 11.39 -42.63 24.56
N MET A 9 11.58 -43.84 24.03
CA MET A 9 10.79 -45.05 24.34
C MET A 9 11.31 -45.82 25.57
N ASP A 10 11.41 -45.19 26.75
CA ASP A 10 11.52 -45.96 28.01
C ASP A 10 10.14 -46.53 28.47
N PHE A 11 9.08 -46.31 27.67
CA PHE A 11 7.67 -46.54 28.02
C PHE A 11 7.04 -47.85 27.52
N LEU A 12 7.79 -48.78 26.90
CA LEU A 12 7.24 -50.04 26.35
C LEU A 12 6.65 -51.02 27.38
N ASN A 13 6.72 -50.72 28.68
CA ASN A 13 6.13 -51.55 29.72
C ASN A 13 4.77 -51.05 30.24
N VAL A 14 4.15 -50.05 29.60
CA VAL A 14 2.80 -49.58 29.97
C VAL A 14 1.73 -50.21 29.04
N PRO A 15 0.75 -50.96 29.57
CA PRO A 15 -0.40 -51.45 28.80
C PRO A 15 -1.17 -50.28 28.16
N GLY A 16 -1.43 -50.34 26.84
CA GLY A 16 -2.11 -49.26 26.07
C GLY A 16 -1.23 -48.54 25.02
N THR A 17 0.03 -48.96 24.88
CA THR A 17 1.04 -48.33 23.99
C THR A 17 1.06 -48.85 22.55
N GLN A 18 0.23 -49.83 22.18
CA GLN A 18 0.11 -50.25 20.77
C GLN A 18 -0.48 -49.11 19.94
N LEU A 19 0.15 -48.78 18.81
CA LEU A 19 -0.39 -47.82 17.85
C LEU A 19 -1.71 -48.38 17.32
N GLU A 20 -2.82 -47.70 17.62
CA GLU A 20 -4.10 -48.07 17.02
C GLU A 20 -4.05 -47.71 15.54
N LYS A 21 -4.48 -48.65 14.68
CA LYS A 21 -4.44 -48.43 13.24
C LYS A 21 -5.53 -47.44 12.85
N LEU A 22 -5.10 -46.22 12.52
CA LEU A 22 -6.00 -45.18 12.01
C LEU A 22 -6.64 -45.63 10.69
N PRO A 23 -7.88 -45.20 10.39
CA PRO A 23 -8.44 -45.31 9.05
C PRO A 23 -7.48 -44.68 8.04
N TRP A 24 -7.31 -45.32 6.88
CA TRP A 24 -6.31 -44.90 5.89
C TRP A 24 -6.46 -43.42 5.50
N GLU A 25 -7.69 -42.94 5.31
CA GLU A 25 -7.97 -41.53 4.98
C GLU A 25 -7.50 -40.57 6.08
N HIS A 26 -7.74 -40.91 7.35
CA HIS A 26 -7.33 -40.10 8.50
C HIS A 26 -5.80 -40.12 8.67
N GLU A 27 -5.17 -41.30 8.49
CA GLU A 27 -3.73 -41.45 8.50
C GLU A 27 -3.07 -40.59 7.41
N GLN A 28 -3.64 -40.54 6.20
CA GLN A 28 -3.09 -39.72 5.11
C GLN A 28 -3.13 -38.22 5.42
N ILE A 29 -4.19 -37.72 6.04
CA ILE A 29 -4.30 -36.30 6.44
C ILE A 29 -3.18 -35.96 7.43
N LEU A 30 -3.03 -36.75 8.51
CA LEU A 30 -2.03 -36.49 9.54
C LEU A 30 -0.59 -36.65 9.03
N ARG A 31 -0.34 -37.64 8.16
CA ARG A 31 0.97 -37.81 7.50
C ARG A 31 1.29 -36.62 6.60
N ARG A 32 0.33 -36.18 5.78
CA ARG A 32 0.51 -35.03 4.89
C ARG A 32 0.82 -33.76 5.70
N TYR A 33 0.06 -33.51 6.78
CA TYR A 33 0.32 -32.41 7.69
C TYR A 33 1.75 -32.47 8.27
N LEU A 34 2.14 -33.62 8.82
CA LEU A 34 3.46 -33.83 9.40
C LEU A 34 4.57 -33.56 8.38
N SER A 35 4.51 -34.16 7.20
CA SER A 35 5.52 -33.97 6.15
C SER A 35 5.58 -32.53 5.63
N MET A 36 4.42 -31.87 5.47
CA MET A 36 4.37 -30.46 5.06
C MET A 36 4.98 -29.54 6.12
N SER A 37 4.59 -29.71 7.39
CA SER A 37 5.11 -28.90 8.50
C SER A 37 6.64 -29.02 8.64
N GLN A 38 7.18 -30.23 8.45
CA GLN A 38 8.62 -30.47 8.46
C GLN A 38 9.31 -29.74 7.31
N HIS A 39 8.79 -29.87 6.09
CA HIS A 39 9.39 -29.24 4.91
C HIS A 39 9.34 -27.70 5.01
N ILE A 40 8.27 -27.13 5.59
CA ILE A 40 8.23 -25.69 5.91
C ILE A 40 9.35 -25.31 6.90
N CYS A 41 9.55 -26.07 7.97
CA CYS A 41 10.64 -25.77 8.90
C CYS A 41 12.02 -25.81 8.22
N GLU A 42 12.26 -26.79 7.35
CA GLU A 42 13.51 -26.90 6.59
C GLU A 42 13.71 -25.71 5.64
N LEU A 43 12.63 -25.20 5.03
CA LEU A 43 12.67 -23.97 4.24
C LEU A 43 13.05 -22.76 5.09
N ASP A 44 12.43 -22.61 6.27
CA ASP A 44 12.72 -21.50 7.18
C ASP A 44 14.16 -21.52 7.69
N GLU A 45 14.69 -22.70 7.97
CA GLU A 45 16.07 -22.90 8.40
C GLU A 45 17.05 -22.51 7.29
N LEU A 46 16.80 -22.91 6.04
CA LEU A 46 17.63 -22.52 4.89
C LEU A 46 17.60 -21.00 4.66
N TYR A 47 16.43 -20.38 4.78
CA TYR A 47 16.30 -18.92 4.67
C TYR A 47 17.05 -18.22 5.81
N SER A 48 16.90 -18.69 7.05
CA SER A 48 17.58 -18.14 8.23
C SER A 48 19.10 -18.29 8.13
N MET A 49 19.59 -19.42 7.60
CA MET A 49 21.02 -19.61 7.32
C MET A 49 21.55 -18.60 6.31
N MET A 50 20.79 -18.32 5.24
CA MET A 50 21.17 -17.29 4.27
C MET A 50 21.23 -15.91 4.94
N VAL A 51 20.16 -15.50 5.63
CA VAL A 51 20.06 -14.22 6.32
C VAL A 51 21.20 -14.04 7.33
N PHE A 52 21.46 -15.04 8.16
CA PHE A 52 22.54 -15.02 9.15
C PHE A 52 23.89 -14.72 8.50
N ASN A 53 24.22 -15.36 7.37
CA ASN A 53 25.50 -15.12 6.70
C ASN A 53 25.58 -13.71 6.10
N LEU A 54 24.47 -13.17 5.57
CA LEU A 54 24.41 -11.80 5.07
C LEU A 54 24.54 -10.77 6.20
N GLU A 55 23.84 -10.97 7.31
CA GLU A 55 23.93 -10.10 8.48
C GLU A 55 25.35 -10.08 9.06
N ASN A 56 26.00 -11.25 9.17
CA ASN A 56 27.40 -11.33 9.61
C ASN A 56 28.34 -10.59 8.64
N MET A 57 28.07 -10.65 7.34
CA MET A 57 28.83 -9.90 6.34
C MET A 57 28.65 -8.39 6.52
N PHE A 58 27.41 -7.92 6.71
CA PHE A 58 27.12 -6.49 6.90
C PHE A 58 27.52 -5.97 8.29
N GLU A 59 27.61 -6.81 9.32
CA GLU A 59 28.14 -6.43 10.63
C GLU A 59 29.64 -6.14 10.56
N LYS A 60 30.38 -6.93 9.77
CA LYS A 60 31.83 -6.86 9.64
C LYS A 60 32.31 -5.91 8.56
N PHE A 61 31.55 -5.76 7.48
CA PHE A 61 31.95 -4.98 6.31
C PHE A 61 30.90 -3.93 5.94
N SER A 62 31.36 -2.78 5.48
CA SER A 62 30.57 -1.83 4.72
C SER A 62 30.84 -2.06 3.24
N LEU A 63 29.81 -2.47 2.50
CA LEU A 63 29.88 -2.75 1.06
C LEU A 63 29.21 -1.60 0.31
N GLN A 64 29.93 -0.95 -0.60
CA GLN A 64 29.41 0.12 -1.45
C GLN A 64 29.07 -0.45 -2.83
N PHE A 65 28.08 0.11 -3.53
CA PHE A 65 27.67 -0.37 -4.86
C PHE A 65 28.68 -0.10 -5.98
N ASP A 66 29.67 0.75 -5.73
CA ASP A 66 30.84 0.91 -6.61
C ASP A 66 31.98 -0.08 -6.28
N ASP A 67 31.63 -1.13 -5.53
CA ASP A 67 32.45 -2.24 -5.05
C ASP A 67 33.50 -1.91 -3.98
N ARG A 68 33.55 -0.67 -3.48
CA ARG A 68 34.41 -0.33 -2.34
C ARG A 68 33.98 -1.08 -1.09
N ILE A 69 34.96 -1.56 -0.34
CA ILE A 69 34.73 -2.30 0.90
C ILE A 69 35.54 -1.72 2.05
N PHE A 70 34.90 -1.61 3.21
CA PHE A 70 35.55 -1.17 4.44
C PHE A 70 35.25 -2.16 5.55
N ALA A 71 36.29 -2.66 6.22
CA ALA A 71 36.10 -3.41 7.45
C ALA A 71 35.64 -2.47 8.57
N LYS A 72 34.67 -2.92 9.36
CA LYS A 72 34.13 -2.19 10.50
C LYS A 72 35.00 -2.49 11.74
N ARG A 73 34.84 -1.65 12.78
CA ARG A 73 35.51 -1.84 14.10
C ARG A 73 37.05 -1.89 14.07
N GLY A 74 37.68 -1.34 13.03
CA GLY A 74 39.14 -1.28 12.91
C GLY A 74 39.80 -2.60 12.48
N GLU A 75 39.01 -3.55 11.99
CA GLU A 75 39.52 -4.80 11.40
C GLU A 75 40.12 -4.55 10.00
N THR A 76 40.86 -5.52 9.47
CA THR A 76 41.34 -5.52 8.07
C THR A 76 40.37 -6.28 7.18
N VAL A 77 40.26 -5.90 5.90
CA VAL A 77 39.45 -6.63 4.93
C VAL A 77 40.07 -8.01 4.67
N ASP A 78 39.37 -9.08 5.08
CA ASP A 78 39.76 -10.46 4.82
C ASP A 78 38.89 -11.05 3.69
N VAL A 79 39.49 -11.20 2.51
CA VAL A 79 38.81 -11.74 1.32
C VAL A 79 38.38 -13.20 1.50
N ILE A 80 39.08 -13.98 2.33
CA ILE A 80 38.69 -15.36 2.63
C ILE A 80 37.42 -15.38 3.47
N GLN A 81 37.31 -14.51 4.46
CA GLN A 81 36.11 -14.38 5.27
C GLN A 81 34.90 -13.96 4.43
N ILE A 82 35.08 -13.02 3.49
CA ILE A 82 34.03 -12.58 2.56
C ILE A 82 33.56 -13.76 1.71
N ASN A 83 34.47 -14.48 1.06
CA ASN A 83 34.11 -15.64 0.24
C ASN A 83 33.44 -16.74 1.06
N ALA A 84 33.86 -16.98 2.31
CA ALA A 84 33.24 -17.99 3.17
C ALA A 84 31.77 -17.66 3.52
N LEU A 85 31.52 -16.43 3.98
CA LEU A 85 30.16 -15.96 4.30
C LEU A 85 29.28 -15.95 3.05
N LEU A 86 29.81 -15.44 1.94
CA LEU A 86 29.09 -15.35 0.68
C LEU A 86 28.77 -16.74 0.10
N CYS A 87 29.73 -17.67 0.13
CA CYS A 87 29.55 -19.05 -0.32
C CYS A 87 28.43 -19.75 0.46
N ASN A 88 28.40 -19.57 1.78
CA ASN A 88 27.36 -20.14 2.63
C ASN A 88 25.99 -19.51 2.34
N ALA A 89 25.93 -18.19 2.19
CA ALA A 89 24.69 -17.48 1.85
C ALA A 89 24.14 -17.92 0.48
N VAL A 90 24.99 -17.94 -0.56
CA VAL A 90 24.60 -18.39 -1.91
C VAL A 90 24.14 -19.86 -1.89
N SER A 91 24.84 -20.72 -1.15
CA SER A 91 24.49 -22.13 -1.06
C SER A 91 23.13 -22.33 -0.38
N ALA A 92 22.91 -21.68 0.76
CA ALA A 92 21.65 -21.73 1.49
C ALA A 92 20.48 -21.18 0.64
N GLY A 93 20.68 -20.02 0.01
CA GLY A 93 19.68 -19.40 -0.86
C GLY A 93 19.32 -20.24 -2.09
N ARG A 94 20.31 -20.90 -2.71
CA ARG A 94 20.03 -21.79 -3.84
C ARG A 94 19.28 -23.04 -3.40
N THR A 95 19.71 -23.67 -2.31
CA THR A 95 19.04 -24.86 -1.76
C THR A 95 17.62 -24.55 -1.30
N LEU A 96 17.38 -23.35 -0.76
CA LEU A 96 16.04 -22.83 -0.46
C LEU A 96 15.15 -22.84 -1.70
N ILE A 97 15.63 -22.32 -2.84
CA ILE A 97 14.87 -22.30 -4.10
C ILE A 97 14.53 -23.72 -4.58
N GLU A 98 15.50 -24.65 -4.51
CA GLU A 98 15.26 -26.06 -4.88
C GLU A 98 14.22 -26.71 -3.97
N SER A 99 14.30 -26.41 -2.68
CA SER A 99 13.38 -26.92 -1.68
C SER A 99 11.96 -26.38 -1.89
N MET A 100 11.79 -25.09 -2.24
CA MET A 100 10.49 -24.50 -2.59
C MET A 100 9.90 -25.14 -3.86
N GLU A 101 10.72 -25.41 -4.89
CA GLU A 101 10.28 -26.15 -6.07
C GLU A 101 9.76 -27.54 -5.69
N LYS A 102 10.46 -28.24 -4.78
CA LYS A 102 10.06 -29.56 -4.30
C LYS A 102 8.80 -29.51 -3.47
N PHE A 103 8.64 -28.49 -2.63
CA PHE A 103 7.44 -28.31 -1.84
C PHE A 103 6.20 -28.18 -2.74
N ASP A 104 6.27 -27.32 -3.76
CA ASP A 104 5.21 -27.16 -4.75
C ASP A 104 4.88 -28.49 -5.46
N GLU A 105 5.91 -29.17 -5.98
CA GLU A 105 5.78 -30.46 -6.67
C GLU A 105 5.07 -31.53 -5.83
N PHE A 106 5.38 -31.61 -4.54
CA PHE A 106 4.86 -32.65 -3.66
C PHE A 106 3.49 -32.32 -3.03
N TYR A 107 3.22 -31.05 -2.71
CA TYR A 107 2.10 -30.71 -1.82
C TYR A 107 1.03 -29.81 -2.44
N ILE A 108 1.37 -29.03 -3.48
CA ILE A 108 0.47 -28.01 -4.04
C ILE A 108 0.11 -28.35 -5.48
N SER A 109 1.09 -28.34 -6.39
CA SER A 109 0.87 -28.54 -7.83
C SER A 109 1.86 -29.54 -8.42
N LYS A 110 1.35 -30.68 -8.89
CA LYS A 110 2.14 -31.67 -9.65
C LYS A 110 2.77 -31.08 -10.92
N ASP A 111 2.16 -30.03 -11.47
CA ASP A 111 2.64 -29.34 -12.68
C ASP A 111 3.73 -28.29 -12.39
N LYS A 112 4.19 -28.17 -11.14
CA LYS A 112 5.23 -27.22 -10.70
C LYS A 112 4.89 -25.78 -11.04
N SER A 113 3.67 -25.37 -10.71
CA SER A 113 3.14 -24.05 -11.02
C SER A 113 4.00 -22.93 -10.42
N PHE A 114 4.52 -23.11 -9.21
CA PHE A 114 5.42 -22.14 -8.58
C PHE A 114 6.71 -22.00 -9.39
N LYS A 115 7.33 -23.12 -9.78
CA LYS A 115 8.52 -23.09 -10.63
C LYS A 115 8.25 -22.35 -11.94
N LYS A 116 7.19 -22.73 -12.64
CA LYS A 116 6.85 -22.18 -13.96
C LYS A 116 6.57 -20.67 -13.90
N ASN A 117 5.84 -20.22 -12.87
CA ASN A 117 5.35 -18.85 -12.80
C ASN A 117 6.32 -17.88 -12.11
N PHE A 118 7.19 -18.38 -11.20
CA PHE A 118 8.07 -17.55 -10.38
C PHE A 118 9.54 -17.84 -10.67
N ILE A 119 10.02 -19.06 -10.38
CA ILE A 119 11.46 -19.41 -10.44
C ILE A 119 12.00 -19.34 -11.89
N SER A 120 11.31 -19.96 -12.84
CA SER A 120 11.75 -20.00 -14.25
C SER A 120 11.76 -18.62 -14.88
N LYS A 121 10.74 -17.80 -14.60
CA LYS A 121 10.70 -16.40 -15.07
C LYS A 121 11.87 -15.61 -14.51
N ALA A 122 12.15 -15.73 -13.21
CA ALA A 122 13.28 -15.06 -12.58
C ALA A 122 14.62 -15.52 -13.19
N TYR A 123 14.79 -16.83 -13.41
CA TYR A 123 15.98 -17.36 -14.08
C TYR A 123 16.13 -16.75 -15.48
N ASP A 124 15.07 -16.67 -16.27
CA ASP A 124 15.16 -16.18 -17.65
C ASP A 124 15.43 -14.67 -17.71
N GLN A 125 14.79 -13.90 -16.83
CA GLN A 125 14.82 -12.44 -16.78
C GLN A 125 16.12 -11.87 -16.18
N TYR A 126 16.67 -12.47 -15.12
CA TYR A 126 17.79 -11.87 -14.38
C TYR A 126 19.12 -12.56 -14.70
N SER A 127 20.08 -11.80 -15.26
CA SER A 127 21.42 -12.32 -15.56
C SER A 127 22.20 -12.60 -14.28
N GLU A 128 21.96 -11.83 -13.22
CA GLU A 128 22.57 -11.97 -11.91
C GLU A 128 22.31 -13.36 -11.33
N TYR A 129 21.08 -13.87 -11.48
CA TYR A 129 20.73 -15.22 -11.07
C TYR A 129 21.57 -16.27 -11.79
N LYS A 130 21.72 -16.16 -13.11
CA LYS A 130 22.50 -17.13 -13.92
C LYS A 130 23.97 -17.13 -13.53
N ILE A 131 24.53 -15.94 -13.26
CA ILE A 131 25.92 -15.79 -12.86
C ILE A 131 26.13 -16.41 -11.48
N VAL A 132 25.33 -16.01 -10.48
CA VAL A 132 25.53 -16.49 -9.10
C VAL A 132 25.22 -17.98 -8.95
N ASP A 133 24.25 -18.53 -9.70
CA ASP A 133 24.00 -19.98 -9.75
C ASP A 133 25.22 -20.75 -10.28
N PHE A 134 25.91 -20.21 -11.29
CA PHE A 134 27.19 -20.76 -11.73
C PHE A 134 28.28 -20.59 -10.65
N LEU A 135 28.37 -19.42 -10.02
CA LEU A 135 29.36 -19.15 -8.96
C LEU A 135 29.20 -20.08 -7.76
N ARG A 136 27.97 -20.51 -7.43
CA ARG A 136 27.76 -21.57 -6.42
C ARG A 136 28.54 -22.83 -6.78
N ASN A 137 28.37 -23.32 -8.01
CA ASN A 137 29.06 -24.53 -8.46
C ASN A 137 30.58 -24.29 -8.52
N TYR A 138 31.00 -23.11 -8.95
CA TYR A 138 32.39 -22.67 -8.94
C TYR A 138 33.01 -22.78 -7.53
N MET A 139 32.35 -22.21 -6.52
CA MET A 139 32.77 -22.27 -5.12
C MET A 139 32.77 -23.68 -4.54
N GLN A 140 31.77 -24.51 -4.86
CA GLN A 140 31.68 -25.89 -4.38
C GLN A 140 32.81 -26.79 -4.89
N HIS A 141 33.46 -26.41 -6.00
CA HIS A 141 34.64 -27.09 -6.53
C HIS A 141 35.97 -26.49 -6.04
N GLY A 142 35.93 -25.63 -5.01
CA GLY A 142 37.11 -25.12 -4.30
C GLY A 142 37.67 -23.82 -4.86
N HIS A 143 36.99 -23.16 -5.79
CA HIS A 143 37.44 -21.89 -6.36
C HIS A 143 36.96 -20.69 -5.55
N ILE A 144 37.75 -19.61 -5.55
CA ILE A 144 37.48 -18.39 -4.79
C ILE A 144 37.06 -17.30 -5.78
N PRO A 145 35.77 -16.93 -5.86
CA PRO A 145 35.30 -16.00 -6.89
C PRO A 145 35.58 -14.53 -6.60
N ILE A 146 35.60 -14.12 -5.33
CA ILE A 146 35.80 -12.71 -4.96
C ILE A 146 37.28 -12.45 -4.74
N HIS A 147 37.81 -11.48 -5.47
CA HIS A 147 39.15 -10.91 -5.29
C HIS A 147 39.05 -9.52 -4.68
N TYR A 148 40.17 -9.01 -4.18
CA TYR A 148 40.28 -7.71 -3.53
C TYR A 148 41.60 -7.05 -3.91
N ASP A 149 41.57 -5.78 -4.32
CA ASP A 149 42.74 -5.01 -4.77
C ASP A 149 43.20 -3.93 -3.78
N GLU A 150 42.89 -4.10 -2.49
CA GLU A 150 43.11 -3.13 -1.41
C GLU A 150 42.11 -1.95 -1.37
N GLU A 151 41.23 -1.80 -2.35
CA GLU A 151 40.16 -0.80 -2.33
C GLU A 151 38.77 -1.42 -2.61
N LYS A 152 38.69 -2.25 -3.64
CA LYS A 152 37.45 -2.80 -4.19
C LYS A 152 37.48 -4.32 -4.26
N ILE A 153 36.31 -4.92 -4.08
CA ILE A 153 36.10 -6.33 -4.39
C ILE A 153 35.65 -6.51 -5.84
N TYR A 154 36.04 -7.61 -6.48
CA TYR A 154 35.68 -7.84 -7.88
C TYR A 154 35.67 -9.32 -8.25
N LEU A 155 34.97 -9.66 -9.33
CA LEU A 155 35.05 -10.95 -9.99
C LEU A 155 36.03 -10.87 -11.16
N ASP A 156 36.96 -11.82 -11.25
CA ASP A 156 37.85 -11.92 -12.42
C ASP A 156 37.17 -12.77 -13.52
N LEU A 157 36.71 -12.11 -14.58
CA LEU A 157 36.07 -12.80 -15.71
C LEU A 157 37.02 -13.73 -16.45
N SER A 158 38.33 -13.43 -16.48
CA SER A 158 39.30 -14.27 -17.15
C SER A 158 39.45 -15.59 -16.41
N GLU A 159 39.67 -15.54 -15.09
CA GLU A 159 39.79 -16.73 -14.25
C GLU A 159 38.53 -17.61 -14.31
N ILE A 160 37.35 -16.98 -14.20
CA ILE A 160 36.05 -17.66 -14.29
C ILE A 160 35.88 -18.37 -15.66
N LEU A 161 36.24 -17.71 -16.76
CA LEU A 161 36.07 -18.24 -18.12
C LEU A 161 37.10 -19.32 -18.49
N GLU A 162 38.29 -19.29 -17.88
CA GLU A 162 39.40 -20.22 -18.14
C GLU A 162 39.26 -21.55 -17.39
N THR A 163 38.31 -21.65 -16.47
CA THR A 163 38.09 -22.86 -15.69
C THR A 163 37.57 -24.01 -16.57
N THR A 164 38.45 -24.94 -16.92
CA THR A 164 38.23 -25.98 -17.93
C THR A 164 37.45 -27.21 -17.44
N HIS A 165 37.48 -27.50 -16.14
CA HIS A 165 36.87 -28.68 -15.54
C HIS A 165 35.43 -28.45 -15.04
N LEU A 166 34.91 -27.23 -15.17
CA LEU A 166 33.52 -26.89 -14.83
C LEU A 166 32.66 -26.68 -16.06
N LYS A 167 31.49 -27.30 -16.07
CA LYS A 167 30.54 -27.18 -17.17
C LYS A 167 29.70 -25.91 -17.03
N MET A 168 30.08 -24.86 -17.76
CA MET A 168 29.29 -23.62 -17.87
C MET A 168 28.20 -23.75 -18.95
N ASN A 169 27.00 -23.21 -18.67
CA ASN A 169 25.92 -23.12 -19.65
C ASN A 169 26.39 -22.31 -20.90
N LYS A 170 26.05 -22.78 -22.11
CA LYS A 170 26.51 -22.14 -23.37
C LYS A 170 26.07 -20.68 -23.50
N ASN A 171 24.86 -20.34 -23.07
CA ASN A 171 24.34 -18.97 -23.15
C ASN A 171 25.04 -18.07 -22.13
N LEU A 172 25.23 -18.56 -20.90
CA LEU A 172 25.99 -17.85 -19.87
C LEU A 172 27.43 -17.60 -20.31
N LYS A 173 28.11 -18.63 -20.83
CA LYS A 173 29.48 -18.52 -21.36
C LYS A 173 29.58 -17.47 -22.45
N ARG A 174 28.66 -17.46 -23.41
CA ARG A 174 28.62 -16.46 -24.48
C ARG A 174 28.42 -15.05 -23.93
N MET A 175 27.54 -14.88 -22.95
CA MET A 175 27.29 -13.59 -22.29
C MET A 175 28.54 -13.06 -21.60
N LEU A 176 29.21 -13.89 -20.79
CA LEU A 176 30.45 -13.51 -20.09
C LEU A 176 31.61 -13.27 -21.06
N GLN A 177 31.74 -14.07 -22.12
CA GLN A 177 32.74 -13.85 -23.18
C GLN A 177 32.51 -12.53 -23.92
N LYS A 178 31.25 -12.16 -24.17
CA LYS A 178 30.91 -10.86 -24.75
C LYS A 178 31.30 -9.74 -23.80
N ALA A 179 30.93 -9.82 -22.52
CA ALA A 179 31.31 -8.82 -21.52
C ALA A 179 32.83 -8.64 -21.42
N LYS A 180 33.59 -9.75 -21.39
CA LYS A 180 35.07 -9.73 -21.43
C LYS A 180 35.59 -9.02 -22.69
N LYS A 181 35.02 -9.32 -23.86
CA LYS A 181 35.41 -8.69 -25.13
C LYS A 181 35.12 -7.18 -25.11
N ASP A 182 33.92 -6.79 -24.68
CA ASP A 182 33.50 -5.39 -24.63
C ASP A 182 34.44 -4.60 -23.70
N LEU A 183 34.79 -5.12 -22.51
CA LEU A 183 35.75 -4.50 -21.58
C LEU A 183 37.14 -4.29 -22.19
N LEU A 184 37.66 -5.29 -22.92
CA LEU A 184 38.95 -5.19 -23.60
C LEU A 184 38.92 -4.16 -24.74
N GLU A 185 37.80 -4.06 -25.48
CA GLU A 185 37.62 -3.06 -26.53
C GLU A 185 37.54 -1.63 -25.97
N TYR A 186 37.04 -1.46 -24.74
CA TYR A 186 37.11 -0.19 -24.00
C TYR A 186 38.51 0.17 -23.47
N GLY A 187 39.51 -0.71 -23.66
CA GLY A 187 40.91 -0.47 -23.26
C GLY A 187 41.20 -0.76 -21.78
N VAL A 188 40.32 -1.51 -21.09
CA VAL A 188 40.56 -1.91 -19.70
C VAL A 188 41.57 -3.06 -19.65
N ALA A 189 42.62 -2.92 -18.84
CA ALA A 189 43.67 -3.94 -18.71
C ALA A 189 43.19 -5.20 -17.99
N ASP A 190 42.31 -5.04 -17.00
CA ASP A 190 41.76 -6.15 -16.20
C ASP A 190 40.27 -6.34 -16.48
N THR A 191 39.86 -7.59 -16.73
CA THR A 191 38.47 -7.92 -17.08
C THR A 191 37.65 -8.16 -15.81
N ARG A 192 37.47 -7.11 -15.02
CA ARG A 192 36.78 -7.17 -13.72
C ARG A 192 35.28 -6.95 -13.88
N LEU A 193 34.48 -7.70 -13.12
CA LEU A 193 33.02 -7.53 -13.04
C LEU A 193 32.61 -7.15 -11.61
N CYS A 194 31.62 -6.26 -11.50
CA CYS A 194 31.12 -5.77 -10.22
C CYS A 194 30.55 -6.90 -9.35
N CYS A 195 30.84 -6.83 -8.06
CA CYS A 195 30.46 -7.82 -7.05
C CYS A 195 29.22 -7.40 -6.28
N VAL A 196 29.26 -6.24 -5.63
CA VAL A 196 28.23 -5.82 -4.68
C VAL A 196 26.86 -5.71 -5.35
N PRO A 197 26.69 -5.04 -6.50
CA PRO A 197 25.40 -4.96 -7.16
C PRO A 197 24.87 -6.32 -7.63
N LEU A 198 25.78 -7.21 -8.05
CA LEU A 198 25.45 -8.56 -8.54
C LEU A 198 24.86 -9.42 -7.42
N PHE A 199 25.57 -9.53 -6.30
CA PHE A 199 25.11 -10.33 -5.17
C PHE A 199 23.91 -9.68 -4.49
N TYR A 200 23.86 -8.34 -4.42
CA TYR A 200 22.72 -7.64 -3.86
C TYR A 200 21.42 -8.03 -4.57
N LYS A 201 21.38 -7.91 -5.89
CA LYS A 201 20.22 -8.27 -6.71
C LYS A 201 19.86 -9.76 -6.61
N TYR A 202 20.86 -10.64 -6.52
CA TYR A 202 20.63 -12.07 -6.35
C TYR A 202 19.93 -12.41 -5.03
N PHE A 203 20.44 -11.92 -3.91
CA PHE A 203 19.83 -12.20 -2.60
C PHE A 203 18.48 -11.51 -2.43
N LEU A 204 18.35 -10.30 -2.97
CA LEU A 204 17.06 -9.63 -3.03
C LEU A 204 16.01 -10.49 -3.75
N LEU A 205 16.37 -11.09 -4.89
CA LEU A 205 15.47 -12.00 -5.60
C LEU A 205 15.10 -13.22 -4.75
N ILE A 206 16.03 -13.77 -3.95
CA ILE A 206 15.72 -14.88 -3.03
C ILE A 206 14.73 -14.44 -1.95
N HIS A 207 14.95 -13.29 -1.30
CA HIS A 207 13.99 -12.74 -0.33
C HIS A 207 12.59 -12.62 -0.92
N ARG A 208 12.47 -12.15 -2.17
CA ARG A 208 11.18 -12.02 -2.86
C ARG A 208 10.57 -13.36 -3.22
N LEU A 209 11.36 -14.32 -3.71
CA LEU A 209 10.90 -15.68 -4.00
C LEU A 209 10.36 -16.36 -2.74
N TYR A 210 11.04 -16.17 -1.61
CA TYR A 210 10.63 -16.72 -0.32
C TYR A 210 9.31 -16.12 0.18
N ARG A 211 9.16 -14.79 0.12
CA ARG A 211 7.87 -14.13 0.41
C ARG A 211 6.76 -14.60 -0.54
N ALA A 212 7.03 -14.63 -1.84
CA ALA A 212 6.06 -15.04 -2.86
C ALA A 212 5.64 -16.51 -2.68
N PHE A 213 6.55 -17.37 -2.22
CA PHE A 213 6.25 -18.76 -1.88
C PHE A 213 5.20 -18.85 -0.77
N TYR A 214 5.32 -18.04 0.29
CA TYR A 214 4.31 -18.03 1.34
C TYR A 214 2.95 -17.53 0.84
N SER A 215 2.90 -16.44 0.06
CA SER A 215 1.65 -15.99 -0.56
C SER A 215 1.04 -17.03 -1.51
N TYR A 216 1.88 -17.84 -2.15
CA TYR A 216 1.45 -18.94 -3.01
C TYR A 216 0.92 -20.15 -2.20
N ALA A 217 1.60 -20.51 -1.12
CA ALA A 217 1.35 -21.71 -0.34
C ALA A 217 0.31 -21.54 0.78
N GLU A 218 0.05 -20.30 1.20
CA GLU A 218 -0.75 -19.94 2.39
C GLU A 218 -2.07 -20.69 2.45
N TYR A 219 -2.87 -20.66 1.38
CA TYR A 219 -4.16 -21.36 1.34
C TYR A 219 -4.01 -22.86 1.63
N THR A 220 -3.04 -23.53 1.00
CA THR A 220 -2.81 -24.97 1.17
C THR A 220 -2.32 -25.28 2.60
N LEU A 221 -1.47 -24.41 3.15
CA LEU A 221 -0.94 -24.54 4.50
C LEU A 221 -2.03 -24.36 5.57
N MET A 222 -2.91 -23.38 5.39
CA MET A 222 -4.06 -23.16 6.29
C MET A 222 -5.08 -24.31 6.17
N GLN A 223 -5.34 -24.78 4.95
CA GLN A 223 -6.29 -25.87 4.73
C GLN A 223 -5.87 -27.16 5.44
N ILE A 224 -4.59 -27.56 5.33
CA ILE A 224 -4.13 -28.80 5.99
C ILE A 224 -4.13 -28.68 7.52
N GLY A 225 -3.91 -27.47 8.06
CA GLY A 225 -4.03 -27.19 9.49
C GLY A 225 -5.47 -27.34 10.00
N GLU A 226 -6.44 -26.82 9.25
CA GLU A 226 -7.86 -26.95 9.57
C GLU A 226 -8.35 -28.39 9.43
N GLU A 227 -7.91 -29.11 8.39
CA GLU A 227 -8.19 -30.55 8.22
C GLU A 227 -7.67 -31.36 9.41
N LYS A 228 -6.44 -31.11 9.86
CA LYS A 228 -5.87 -31.72 11.07
C LYS A 228 -6.72 -31.41 12.30
N ARG A 229 -7.04 -30.13 12.52
CA ARG A 229 -7.79 -29.66 13.70
C ARG A 229 -9.17 -30.31 13.77
N LYS A 230 -9.92 -30.27 12.67
CA LYS A 230 -11.23 -30.87 12.58
C LYS A 230 -11.19 -32.37 12.81
N LEU A 231 -10.22 -33.07 12.21
CA LEU A 231 -10.05 -34.51 12.41
C LEU A 231 -9.83 -34.88 13.88
N LEU A 232 -8.99 -34.14 14.60
CA LEU A 232 -8.73 -34.40 16.02
C LEU A 232 -9.87 -33.95 16.95
N GLN A 233 -10.71 -33.00 16.53
CA GLN A 233 -11.93 -32.62 17.24
C GLN A 233 -13.05 -33.66 17.06
N ASP A 234 -13.20 -34.19 15.85
CA ASP A 234 -14.20 -35.23 15.53
C ASP A 234 -13.80 -36.60 16.14
N HIS A 235 -12.50 -36.83 16.33
CA HIS A 235 -11.92 -38.07 16.86
C HIS A 235 -10.97 -37.83 18.05
N PRO A 236 -11.50 -37.39 19.21
CA PRO A 236 -10.67 -37.17 20.40
C PRO A 236 -9.99 -38.45 20.90
N GLU A 237 -10.49 -39.64 20.54
CA GLU A 237 -9.88 -40.93 20.84
C GLU A 237 -8.50 -41.14 20.19
N TYR A 238 -8.17 -40.38 19.13
CA TYR A 238 -6.83 -40.43 18.52
C TYR A 238 -5.77 -39.72 19.34
N VAL A 239 -6.18 -38.87 20.29
CA VAL A 239 -5.29 -38.05 21.09
C VAL A 239 -4.86 -38.81 22.33
N ARG A 240 -3.54 -38.82 22.57
CA ARG A 240 -2.92 -39.33 23.79
C ARG A 240 -2.26 -38.19 24.53
N GLN A 241 -2.41 -38.19 25.84
CA GLN A 241 -1.61 -37.31 26.68
C GLN A 241 -0.23 -37.93 26.87
N VAL A 242 0.81 -37.26 26.40
CA VAL A 242 2.21 -37.64 26.66
C VAL A 242 2.88 -36.47 27.37
N ASP A 243 3.22 -36.68 28.64
CA ASP A 243 3.62 -35.62 29.56
C ASP A 243 2.58 -34.46 29.58
N GLU A 244 3.02 -33.23 29.35
CA GLU A 244 2.16 -32.04 29.28
C GLU A 244 1.59 -31.80 27.87
N ILE A 245 1.86 -32.67 26.89
CA ILE A 245 1.51 -32.45 25.49
C ILE A 245 0.41 -33.43 25.04
N ALA A 246 -0.68 -32.87 24.52
CA ALA A 246 -1.70 -33.64 23.81
C ALA A 246 -1.18 -33.99 22.40
N PHE A 247 -1.10 -35.27 22.08
CA PHE A 247 -0.39 -35.79 20.92
C PHE A 247 -1.16 -36.91 20.21
N ALA A 248 -1.27 -36.83 18.89
CA ALA A 248 -1.89 -37.86 18.06
C ALA A 248 -0.80 -38.67 17.31
N PRO A 249 -0.53 -39.92 17.71
CA PRO A 249 0.47 -40.76 17.04
C PRO A 249 -0.04 -41.19 15.66
N VAL A 250 0.84 -41.14 14.67
CA VAL A 250 0.50 -41.42 13.26
C VAL A 250 1.19 -42.69 12.77
N TYR A 251 2.49 -42.85 13.04
CA TYR A 251 3.23 -44.05 12.64
C TYR A 251 4.42 -44.35 13.54
N GLN A 252 4.91 -45.58 13.45
CA GLN A 252 6.11 -46.03 14.11
C GLN A 252 7.19 -46.32 13.07
N ASP A 253 8.42 -45.86 13.29
CA ASP A 253 9.55 -46.15 12.41
C ASP A 253 10.22 -47.50 12.71
N GLU A 254 11.22 -47.88 11.91
CA GLU A 254 11.97 -49.14 12.05
C GLU A 254 12.72 -49.26 13.37
N LEU A 255 13.01 -48.13 14.03
CA LEU A 255 13.68 -48.06 15.33
C LEU A 255 12.67 -48.09 16.49
N GLY A 256 11.38 -48.21 16.20
CA GLY A 256 10.31 -48.23 17.18
C GLY A 256 9.91 -46.85 17.69
N GLN A 257 10.38 -45.75 17.09
CA GLN A 257 10.00 -44.39 17.51
C GLN A 257 8.62 -44.02 16.97
N LEU A 258 7.79 -43.39 17.80
CA LEU A 258 6.47 -42.90 17.41
C LEU A 258 6.57 -41.49 16.83
N HIS A 259 6.00 -41.32 15.65
CA HIS A 259 5.89 -40.04 14.94
C HIS A 259 4.43 -39.64 14.88
N GLY A 260 4.13 -38.38 15.13
CA GLY A 260 2.77 -37.89 15.19
C GLY A 260 2.70 -36.38 15.29
N VAL A 261 1.49 -35.87 15.51
CA VAL A 261 1.22 -34.42 15.53
C VAL A 261 0.76 -33.99 16.91
N ALA A 262 1.21 -32.82 17.37
CA ALA A 262 0.64 -32.20 18.56
C ALA A 262 -0.74 -31.64 18.24
N VAL A 263 -1.67 -31.74 19.20
CA VAL A 263 -3.04 -31.24 19.05
C VAL A 263 -3.03 -29.72 18.94
N GLU A 264 -2.28 -29.07 19.82
CA GLU A 264 -1.99 -27.65 19.80
C GLU A 264 -0.49 -27.45 19.54
N ASP A 265 -0.14 -27.01 18.34
CA ASP A 265 1.24 -26.88 17.88
C ASP A 265 1.58 -25.48 17.35
N GLY A 266 0.64 -24.53 17.48
CA GLY A 266 0.84 -23.14 17.04
C GLY A 266 1.16 -23.00 15.55
N TYR A 267 0.91 -24.01 14.72
CA TYR A 267 1.40 -24.05 13.34
C TYR A 267 0.92 -22.87 12.49
N GLU A 268 -0.34 -22.47 12.63
CA GLU A 268 -0.87 -21.28 11.94
C GLU A 268 -0.21 -19.98 12.40
N GLU A 269 0.02 -19.85 13.72
CA GLU A 269 0.72 -18.70 14.28
C GLU A 269 2.15 -18.64 13.76
N LYS A 270 2.85 -19.77 13.75
CA LYS A 270 4.19 -19.90 13.17
C LYS A 270 4.24 -19.52 11.69
N ILE A 271 3.25 -19.93 10.89
CA ILE A 271 3.20 -19.50 9.47
C ILE A 271 3.04 -17.98 9.37
N ARG A 272 2.19 -17.36 10.19
CA ARG A 272 2.03 -15.90 10.21
C ARG A 272 3.31 -15.20 10.67
N GLU A 273 3.99 -15.74 11.68
CA GLU A 273 5.30 -15.26 12.12
C GLU A 273 6.33 -15.35 11.00
N ASN A 274 6.38 -16.47 10.27
CA ASN A 274 7.29 -16.66 9.14
C ASN A 274 7.00 -15.69 7.98
N ILE A 275 5.73 -15.43 7.68
CA ILE A 275 5.31 -14.43 6.68
C ILE A 275 5.79 -13.04 7.10
N THR A 276 5.56 -12.69 8.37
CA THR A 276 5.97 -11.40 8.94
C THR A 276 7.49 -11.26 8.90
N TYR A 277 8.23 -12.29 9.34
CA TYR A 277 9.68 -12.34 9.30
C TYR A 277 10.23 -12.24 7.87
N ALA A 278 9.61 -12.91 6.90
CA ALA A 278 9.99 -12.81 5.49
C ALA A 278 9.85 -11.37 4.96
N GLU A 279 8.74 -10.70 5.31
CA GLU A 279 8.50 -9.31 4.94
C GLU A 279 9.50 -8.37 5.60
N GLU A 280 9.69 -8.49 6.92
CA GLU A 280 10.63 -7.68 7.69
C GLU A 280 12.04 -7.78 7.11
N LYS A 281 12.53 -9.01 6.87
CA LYS A 281 13.87 -9.23 6.31
C LYS A 281 14.02 -8.74 4.87
N LEU A 282 12.98 -8.84 4.04
CA LEU A 282 12.98 -8.22 2.73
C LEU A 282 13.11 -6.70 2.83
N GLN A 283 12.34 -6.06 3.71
CA GLN A 283 12.38 -4.61 3.89
C GLN A 283 13.71 -4.13 4.50
N GLU A 284 14.24 -4.84 5.49
CA GLU A 284 15.57 -4.57 6.06
C GLU A 284 16.66 -4.65 4.99
N TYR A 285 16.61 -5.68 4.13
CA TYR A 285 17.58 -5.86 3.06
C TYR A 285 17.52 -4.72 2.02
N ILE A 286 16.31 -4.22 1.72
CA ILE A 286 16.10 -3.06 0.85
C ILE A 286 16.66 -1.78 1.49
N LYS A 287 16.33 -1.54 2.77
CA LYS A 287 16.74 -0.32 3.50
C LYS A 287 18.23 -0.25 3.80
N GLY A 288 18.85 -1.39 4.09
CA GLY A 288 20.22 -1.50 4.61
C GLY A 288 21.30 -0.87 3.73
N ASN A 289 20.96 -0.47 2.50
CA ASN A 289 21.92 0.06 1.54
C ASN A 289 21.85 1.57 1.27
N GLY A 290 20.91 2.32 1.86
CA GLY A 290 20.95 3.79 2.11
C GLY A 290 21.36 4.78 1.00
N GLN A 291 21.72 4.32 -0.20
CA GLN A 291 22.36 5.08 -1.28
C GLN A 291 21.68 4.83 -2.63
N ILE A 292 20.70 3.93 -2.68
CA ILE A 292 20.04 3.54 -3.92
C ILE A 292 18.54 3.61 -3.72
N CYS A 293 17.93 4.64 -4.32
CA CYS A 293 16.50 4.64 -4.55
C CYS A 293 16.17 3.46 -5.47
N SER A 294 15.11 2.73 -5.18
CA SER A 294 14.65 1.63 -6.04
C SER A 294 13.25 1.93 -6.57
N LEU A 295 12.91 1.39 -7.74
CA LEU A 295 11.55 1.37 -8.29
C LEU A 295 11.03 -0.05 -8.20
N GLN A 296 9.99 -0.27 -7.42
CA GLN A 296 9.25 -1.53 -7.36
C GLN A 296 8.00 -1.44 -8.24
N ILE A 297 7.83 -2.39 -9.16
CA ILE A 297 6.67 -2.46 -10.04
C ILE A 297 5.86 -3.71 -9.72
N ASP A 298 4.66 -3.51 -9.18
CA ASP A 298 3.70 -4.55 -8.81
C ASP A 298 2.63 -4.75 -9.87
N TYR A 299 2.51 -5.97 -10.39
CA TYR A 299 1.56 -6.31 -11.45
C TYR A 299 0.29 -6.87 -10.84
N CYS A 300 -0.59 -5.99 -10.37
CA CYS A 300 -1.75 -6.35 -9.55
C CYS A 300 -2.71 -7.34 -10.21
N LEU A 301 -2.74 -7.42 -11.55
CA LEU A 301 -3.61 -8.32 -12.32
C LEU A 301 -2.86 -9.49 -12.96
N GLU A 302 -1.57 -9.65 -12.69
CA GLU A 302 -0.75 -10.74 -13.25
C GLU A 302 -0.11 -11.56 -12.12
N TYR A 303 -0.11 -12.89 -12.26
CA TYR A 303 0.53 -13.78 -11.30
C TYR A 303 2.06 -13.81 -11.52
N ARG A 304 2.75 -12.78 -11.05
CA ARG A 304 4.21 -12.63 -11.18
C ARG A 304 4.83 -11.87 -10.01
N ILE A 305 6.13 -12.09 -9.82
CA ILE A 305 6.95 -11.35 -8.84
C ILE A 305 6.98 -9.88 -9.27
N PRO A 306 6.82 -8.92 -8.34
CA PRO A 306 7.04 -7.53 -8.68
C PRO A 306 8.46 -7.33 -9.21
N GLU A 307 8.67 -6.37 -10.11
CA GLU A 307 10.01 -6.02 -10.57
C GLU A 307 10.65 -5.06 -9.58
N MET A 308 11.98 -5.06 -9.46
CA MET A 308 12.71 -4.00 -8.75
C MET A 308 13.84 -3.53 -9.64
N ILE A 309 13.88 -2.23 -9.86
CA ILE A 309 14.88 -1.55 -10.68
C ILE A 309 15.63 -0.60 -9.75
N LEU A 310 16.96 -0.66 -9.76
CA LEU A 310 17.77 0.30 -9.02
C LEU A 310 17.80 1.60 -9.81
N ILE A 311 17.56 2.73 -9.13
CA ILE A 311 17.60 4.06 -9.72
C ILE A 311 18.93 4.71 -9.33
N HIS A 312 19.72 5.08 -10.33
CA HIS A 312 20.96 5.80 -10.17
C HIS A 312 20.74 7.32 -10.17
N GLU A 313 21.69 8.08 -9.61
CA GLU A 313 21.56 9.55 -9.45
C GLU A 313 21.30 10.28 -10.78
N GLU A 314 21.93 9.82 -11.86
CA GLU A 314 21.74 10.32 -13.23
C GLU A 314 20.33 10.13 -13.78
N GLU A 315 19.62 9.10 -13.31
CA GLU A 315 18.26 8.77 -13.74
C GLU A 315 17.21 9.59 -12.98
N LEU A 316 17.57 10.27 -11.88
CA LEU A 316 16.63 11.07 -11.07
C LEU A 316 15.94 12.19 -11.87
N SER A 317 16.57 12.65 -12.94
CA SER A 317 16.02 13.66 -13.86
C SER A 317 15.07 13.09 -14.93
N GLU A 318 14.98 11.75 -15.07
CA GLU A 318 14.07 11.12 -16.01
C GLU A 318 12.60 11.27 -15.55
N ASN A 319 11.69 11.29 -16.52
CA ASN A 319 10.26 11.25 -16.23
C ASN A 319 9.88 9.91 -15.59
N LEU A 320 9.25 9.94 -14.41
CA LEU A 320 8.98 8.74 -13.62
C LEU A 320 8.11 7.71 -14.36
N VAL A 321 7.04 8.15 -15.01
CA VAL A 321 6.11 7.26 -15.71
C VAL A 321 6.76 6.64 -16.96
N SER A 322 7.56 7.42 -17.68
CA SER A 322 8.32 6.93 -18.82
C SER A 322 9.38 5.92 -18.39
N TYR A 323 10.07 6.18 -17.26
CA TYR A 323 11.02 5.25 -16.66
C TYR A 323 10.36 3.93 -16.27
N CYS A 324 9.18 3.97 -15.63
CA CYS A 324 8.40 2.76 -15.33
C CYS A 324 8.10 1.94 -16.58
N LYS A 325 7.65 2.58 -17.66
CA LYS A 325 7.33 1.90 -18.93
C LYS A 325 8.54 1.38 -19.68
N LYS A 326 9.68 2.06 -19.57
CA LYS A 326 10.95 1.69 -20.20
C LYS A 326 11.55 0.43 -19.58
N HIS A 327 11.46 0.31 -18.26
CA HIS A 327 12.10 -0.77 -17.51
C HIS A 327 11.14 -1.90 -17.13
N GLY A 328 9.83 -1.61 -17.04
CA GLY A 328 8.80 -2.58 -16.75
C GLY A 328 8.31 -3.37 -17.96
N HIS A 329 7.95 -4.63 -17.74
CA HIS A 329 7.34 -5.49 -18.75
C HIS A 329 5.88 -5.08 -19.07
N GLU A 330 5.56 -4.82 -20.34
CA GLU A 330 4.19 -4.62 -20.89
C GLU A 330 3.27 -3.65 -20.11
N ILE A 331 3.84 -2.58 -19.55
CA ILE A 331 3.08 -1.59 -18.78
C ILE A 331 2.28 -0.66 -19.70
N ARG A 332 0.95 -0.70 -19.58
CA ARG A 332 0.02 0.23 -20.24
C ARG A 332 -0.35 1.39 -19.34
N HIS A 333 -0.65 1.08 -18.08
CA HIS A 333 -1.07 2.03 -17.05
C HIS A 333 -0.19 1.91 -15.81
N VAL A 334 0.04 3.03 -15.13
CA VAL A 334 0.77 3.09 -13.86
C VAL A 334 -0.08 3.83 -12.84
N SER A 335 -0.20 3.23 -11.65
CA SER A 335 -0.86 3.81 -10.50
C SER A 335 0.13 3.92 -9.35
N PHE A 336 -0.01 5.00 -8.58
CA PHE A 336 0.77 5.31 -7.38
C PHE A 336 -0.11 5.23 -6.13
N TYR A 337 -1.09 4.31 -6.13
CA TYR A 337 -2.11 4.15 -5.09
C TYR A 337 -1.55 4.20 -3.66
N THR A 338 -0.41 3.55 -3.41
CA THR A 338 0.24 3.51 -2.09
C THR A 338 0.52 4.89 -1.50
N TYR A 339 0.71 5.91 -2.34
CA TYR A 339 1.11 7.26 -1.92
C TYR A 339 -0.06 8.24 -1.77
N TYR A 340 -1.19 7.99 -2.44
CA TYR A 340 -2.32 8.93 -2.52
C TYR A 340 -3.68 8.34 -2.12
N LYS A 341 -3.73 7.06 -1.70
CA LYS A 341 -4.91 6.37 -1.15
C LYS A 341 -6.20 6.51 -1.99
N ASP A 342 -7.37 6.54 -1.33
CA ASP A 342 -8.70 6.05 -1.77
C ASP A 342 -9.36 6.68 -3.03
N ASP A 343 -8.67 7.50 -3.82
CA ASP A 343 -9.26 8.14 -5.03
C ASP A 343 -8.36 8.09 -6.29
N MET A 344 -7.37 7.20 -6.34
CA MET A 344 -6.40 7.13 -7.46
C MET A 344 -6.95 6.59 -8.79
N ASP A 345 -8.15 6.01 -8.81
CA ASP A 345 -8.75 5.43 -10.02
C ASP A 345 -9.01 6.50 -11.09
N SER A 346 -9.55 7.65 -10.67
CA SER A 346 -9.83 8.79 -11.54
C SER A 346 -8.53 9.38 -12.10
N TYR A 347 -7.52 9.58 -11.25
CA TYR A 347 -6.25 10.19 -11.60
C TYR A 347 -5.39 9.32 -12.52
N THR A 348 -5.37 8.02 -12.28
CA THR A 348 -4.69 7.04 -13.15
C THR A 348 -5.29 7.05 -14.56
N ARG A 349 -6.62 7.17 -14.67
CA ARG A 349 -7.33 7.27 -15.95
C ARG A 349 -6.97 8.55 -16.71
N TYR A 350 -6.92 9.69 -16.01
CA TYR A 350 -6.54 10.97 -16.60
C TYR A 350 -5.01 11.18 -16.74
N LYS A 351 -4.19 10.21 -16.29
CA LYS A 351 -2.73 10.27 -16.30
C LYS A 351 -2.21 11.51 -15.57
N MET A 352 -2.69 11.72 -14.35
CA MET A 352 -2.33 12.84 -13.49
C MET A 352 -1.95 12.35 -12.10
N PHE A 353 -1.04 13.05 -11.45
CA PHE A 353 -0.79 12.96 -10.02
C PHE A 353 -1.72 13.93 -9.27
N PRO A 354 -2.33 13.53 -8.14
CA PRO A 354 -3.14 14.42 -7.30
C PRO A 354 -2.41 15.71 -6.91
N TYR A 355 -1.16 15.60 -6.48
CA TYR A 355 -0.28 16.72 -6.21
C TYR A 355 1.19 16.33 -6.31
N ILE A 356 2.05 17.29 -6.64
CA ILE A 356 3.51 17.13 -6.66
C ILE A 356 4.16 18.36 -6.05
N GLN A 357 5.17 18.12 -5.20
CA GLN A 357 6.04 19.14 -4.65
C GLN A 357 7.23 19.39 -5.59
N PHE A 358 7.22 20.58 -6.19
CA PHE A 358 8.37 21.15 -6.89
C PHE A 358 9.24 21.96 -5.90
N GLU A 359 10.35 22.53 -6.36
CA GLU A 359 11.33 23.19 -5.47
C GLU A 359 10.73 24.35 -4.66
N GLU A 360 9.82 25.12 -5.27
CA GLU A 360 9.29 26.35 -4.67
C GLU A 360 7.79 26.29 -4.35
N SER A 361 7.08 25.26 -4.84
CA SER A 361 5.62 25.20 -4.76
C SER A 361 5.08 23.78 -4.83
N VAL A 362 3.85 23.60 -4.34
CA VAL A 362 3.05 22.40 -4.61
C VAL A 362 2.06 22.70 -5.72
N GLU A 363 2.05 21.87 -6.76
CA GLU A 363 1.04 21.91 -7.81
C GLU A 363 0.05 20.74 -7.66
N TRP A 364 -1.21 20.99 -8.00
CA TRP A 364 -2.29 20.00 -7.96
C TRP A 364 -2.65 19.51 -9.37
N ASN A 365 -3.14 18.28 -9.45
CA ASN A 365 -3.61 17.63 -10.68
C ASN A 365 -2.56 17.75 -11.81
N VAL A 366 -1.37 17.21 -11.52
CA VAL A 366 -0.16 17.38 -12.34
C VAL A 366 -0.07 16.25 -13.38
N PRO A 367 -0.04 16.56 -14.69
CA PRO A 367 0.12 15.56 -15.73
C PRO A 367 1.37 14.67 -15.54
N TYR A 368 1.23 13.38 -15.82
CA TYR A 368 2.29 12.38 -15.67
C TYR A 368 3.58 12.71 -16.42
N ASP A 369 3.50 13.42 -17.54
CA ASP A 369 4.65 13.79 -18.39
C ASP A 369 5.51 14.92 -17.80
N ARG A 370 5.03 15.62 -16.77
CA ARG A 370 5.77 16.72 -16.13
C ARG A 370 6.61 16.30 -14.93
N VAL A 371 6.45 15.08 -14.42
CA VAL A 371 7.00 14.69 -13.12
C VAL A 371 8.25 13.84 -13.30
N THR A 372 9.37 14.32 -12.79
CA THR A 372 10.61 13.53 -12.72
C THR A 372 10.62 12.60 -11.52
N ILE A 373 11.52 11.62 -11.52
CA ILE A 373 11.76 10.77 -10.34
C ILE A 373 12.13 11.66 -9.12
N ARG A 374 12.98 12.67 -9.32
CA ARG A 374 13.36 13.64 -8.27
C ARG A 374 12.17 14.40 -7.70
N ASP A 375 11.25 14.85 -8.54
CA ASP A 375 10.05 15.55 -8.07
C ASP A 375 9.16 14.64 -7.23
N PHE A 376 9.04 13.38 -7.63
CA PHE A 376 8.29 12.39 -6.88
C PHE A 376 8.93 12.10 -5.51
N LEU A 377 10.25 11.89 -5.46
CA LEU A 377 10.98 11.69 -4.21
C LEU A 377 10.91 12.91 -3.28
N ARG A 378 10.95 14.13 -3.84
CA ARG A 378 10.72 15.35 -3.07
C ARG A 378 9.32 15.38 -2.43
N THR A 379 8.33 14.86 -3.16
CA THR A 379 6.93 14.79 -2.69
C THR A 379 6.73 13.67 -1.66
N PHE A 380 7.47 12.57 -1.80
CA PHE A 380 7.40 11.39 -0.93
C PHE A 380 8.81 10.98 -0.48
N PRO A 381 9.42 11.70 0.48
CA PRO A 381 10.77 11.38 0.96
C PRO A 381 10.88 9.94 1.49
N GLU A 382 9.78 9.40 2.04
CA GLU A 382 9.71 8.01 2.48
C GLU A 382 9.97 6.98 1.36
N ALA A 383 9.80 7.36 0.09
CA ALA A 383 10.10 6.52 -1.06
C ALA A 383 11.60 6.43 -1.38
N GLU A 384 12.42 7.34 -0.86
CA GLU A 384 13.88 7.28 -1.01
C GLU A 384 14.45 6.07 -0.24
N GLU A 385 13.94 5.83 0.97
CA GLU A 385 14.33 4.67 1.79
C GLU A 385 13.61 3.37 1.39
N LYS A 386 12.31 3.46 1.10
CA LYS A 386 11.47 2.27 0.86
C LYS A 386 11.44 1.83 -0.60
N GLY A 387 11.95 2.67 -1.50
CA GLY A 387 11.72 2.55 -2.94
C GLY A 387 10.37 3.15 -3.36
N ILE A 388 10.31 3.56 -4.62
CA ILE A 388 9.10 4.00 -5.31
C ILE A 388 8.25 2.78 -5.66
N LEU A 389 7.07 2.65 -5.07
CA LEU A 389 6.14 1.55 -5.34
C LEU A 389 5.10 1.94 -6.40
N VAL A 390 5.07 1.21 -7.49
CA VAL A 390 4.17 1.45 -8.63
C VAL A 390 3.33 0.21 -8.89
N GLN A 391 2.04 0.40 -9.12
CA GLN A 391 1.14 -0.65 -9.57
C GLN A 391 0.96 -0.56 -11.08
N ALA A 392 1.34 -1.62 -11.79
CA ALA A 392 1.19 -1.74 -13.24
C ALA A 392 -0.18 -2.30 -13.60
N ASN A 393 -0.77 -1.74 -14.67
CA ASN A 393 -2.01 -2.20 -15.31
C ASN A 393 -3.24 -2.22 -14.38
N ASN A 394 -3.17 -1.56 -13.22
CA ASN A 394 -4.31 -1.36 -12.34
C ASN A 394 -5.07 -0.08 -12.74
N MET A 395 -6.20 -0.26 -13.41
CA MET A 395 -7.15 0.80 -13.74
C MET A 395 -8.43 0.45 -12.99
N GLY A 396 -8.67 1.07 -11.83
CA GLY A 396 -9.93 0.83 -11.13
C GLY A 396 -11.14 1.43 -11.86
N GLY A 397 -12.24 1.62 -11.12
CA GLY A 397 -13.61 1.77 -11.65
C GLY A 397 -13.87 3.03 -12.49
N ASP A 398 -15.13 3.21 -12.91
CA ASP A 398 -15.56 4.42 -13.62
C ASP A 398 -15.53 5.65 -12.72
N GLY A 399 -14.39 6.36 -12.75
CA GLY A 399 -14.15 7.58 -12.00
C GLY A 399 -14.99 8.77 -12.46
N ILE A 400 -15.27 9.68 -11.52
CA ILE A 400 -15.98 10.95 -11.73
C ILE A 400 -15.01 11.97 -12.39
N GLN A 401 -15.53 12.94 -13.16
CA GLN A 401 -14.71 14.02 -13.69
C GLN A 401 -14.12 14.88 -12.55
N ILE A 402 -12.80 15.11 -12.58
CA ILE A 402 -12.06 15.84 -11.52
C ILE A 402 -12.72 17.17 -11.16
N ALA A 403 -13.10 17.99 -12.15
CA ALA A 403 -13.73 19.29 -11.90
C ALA A 403 -15.06 19.18 -11.12
N GLN A 404 -15.85 18.13 -11.37
CA GLN A 404 -17.10 17.88 -10.64
C GLN A 404 -16.81 17.45 -9.20
N ALA A 405 -15.81 16.59 -9.00
CA ALA A 405 -15.38 16.16 -7.67
C ALA A 405 -14.89 17.34 -6.82
N VAL A 406 -14.03 18.21 -7.39
CA VAL A 406 -13.53 19.43 -6.72
C VAL A 406 -14.69 20.31 -6.28
N LEU A 407 -15.60 20.67 -7.20
CA LEU A 407 -16.71 21.56 -6.88
C LEU A 407 -17.64 20.96 -5.81
N GLN A 408 -17.98 19.68 -5.93
CA GLN A 408 -18.90 19.05 -4.98
C GLN A 408 -18.28 18.90 -3.58
N GLY A 409 -17.00 18.52 -3.51
CA GLY A 409 -16.26 18.39 -2.25
C GLY A 409 -16.18 19.73 -1.52
N TRP A 410 -15.76 20.79 -2.20
CA TRP A 410 -15.66 22.12 -1.59
C TRP A 410 -17.02 22.69 -1.17
N LYS A 411 -18.09 22.52 -1.95
CA LYS A 411 -19.44 22.95 -1.55
C LYS A 411 -19.88 22.27 -0.25
N THR A 412 -19.66 20.96 -0.16
CA THR A 412 -20.01 20.15 1.01
C THR A 412 -19.18 20.56 2.23
N PHE A 413 -17.87 20.73 2.05
CA PHE A 413 -16.96 21.19 3.11
C PHE A 413 -17.37 22.56 3.67
N LEU A 414 -17.62 23.55 2.81
CA LEU A 414 -18.00 24.89 3.23
C LEU A 414 -19.38 24.90 3.92
N TYR A 415 -20.32 24.09 3.41
CA TYR A 415 -21.62 23.91 4.04
C TYR A 415 -21.47 23.40 5.48
N HIS A 416 -20.68 22.34 5.70
CA HIS A 416 -20.46 21.79 7.05
C HIS A 416 -19.64 22.70 7.94
N SER A 417 -18.61 23.36 7.42
CA SER A 417 -17.81 24.34 8.16
C SER A 417 -18.69 25.48 8.68
N SER A 418 -19.66 25.94 7.88
CA SER A 418 -20.62 26.96 8.32
C SER A 418 -21.51 26.50 9.47
N GLN A 419 -21.85 25.20 9.53
CA GLN A 419 -22.65 24.61 10.62
C GLN A 419 -21.83 24.35 11.89
N ILE A 420 -20.53 24.12 11.77
CA ILE A 420 -19.63 23.86 12.90
C ILE A 420 -19.38 25.10 13.75
N LEU A 421 -19.30 26.27 13.12
CA LEU A 421 -19.13 27.54 13.81
C LEU A 421 -20.26 27.82 14.81
N ASP A 422 -21.46 27.26 14.59
CA ASP A 422 -22.58 27.30 15.54
C ASP A 422 -22.32 26.53 16.84
N THR A 423 -21.42 25.55 16.82
CA THR A 423 -21.26 24.54 17.89
C THR A 423 -20.10 24.87 18.85
N LEU A 424 -19.15 25.71 18.43
CA LEU A 424 -17.88 25.94 19.15
C LEU A 424 -17.82 27.23 19.99
N GLY A 425 -18.84 28.08 19.97
CA GLY A 425 -18.89 29.28 20.82
C GLY A 425 -17.70 30.24 20.65
N ILE A 426 -17.08 30.29 19.46
CA ILE A 426 -15.98 31.21 19.17
C ILE A 426 -16.56 32.63 18.99
N ASN A 427 -16.27 33.50 19.95
CA ASN A 427 -16.63 34.93 19.99
C ASN A 427 -16.06 35.67 18.76
N SER A 428 -16.78 36.43 17.92
CA SER A 428 -18.05 37.14 18.07
C SER A 428 -18.97 36.91 16.87
N LEU A 429 -20.18 36.42 17.10
CA LEU A 429 -21.38 36.73 16.32
C LEU A 429 -22.53 36.00 17.01
N ALA A 430 -23.31 36.72 17.79
CA ALA A 430 -24.64 36.27 18.20
C ALA A 430 -25.58 36.03 16.97
N ASP A 431 -25.09 36.27 15.75
CA ASP A 431 -25.82 36.15 14.49
C ASP A 431 -25.41 34.93 13.64
N ALA A 432 -24.59 33.99 14.14
CA ALA A 432 -24.21 32.77 13.40
C ALA A 432 -25.41 31.82 13.11
N ILE A 433 -26.51 31.97 13.86
CA ILE A 433 -27.75 31.21 13.66
C ILE A 433 -28.55 31.73 12.44
N ASP A 434 -28.32 32.97 11.97
CA ASP A 434 -29.11 33.58 10.89
C ASP A 434 -28.59 33.19 9.50
N TRP A 435 -29.51 32.82 8.61
CA TRP A 435 -29.24 32.41 7.23
C TRP A 435 -28.33 33.38 6.46
N ALA A 436 -28.53 34.69 6.66
CA ALA A 436 -27.74 35.72 5.98
C ALA A 436 -26.24 35.63 6.32
N SER A 437 -25.89 35.31 7.57
CA SER A 437 -24.50 35.15 8.02
C SER A 437 -23.83 33.96 7.36
N ARG A 438 -24.54 32.83 7.23
CA ARG A 438 -24.04 31.62 6.54
C ARG A 438 -23.77 31.88 5.07
N VAL A 439 -24.66 32.62 4.40
CA VAL A 439 -24.49 33.05 3.00
C VAL A 439 -23.25 33.94 2.85
N VAL A 440 -23.05 34.91 3.75
CA VAL A 440 -21.86 35.80 3.72
C VAL A 440 -20.57 35.01 3.96
N PHE A 441 -20.57 34.08 4.92
CA PHE A 441 -19.41 33.24 5.21
C PHE A 441 -19.01 32.38 4.00
N ILE A 442 -19.98 31.71 3.37
CA ILE A 442 -19.71 30.87 2.20
C ILE A 442 -19.27 31.73 1.01
N TYR A 443 -19.90 32.88 0.79
CA TYR A 443 -19.47 33.82 -0.24
C TYR A 443 -18.00 34.24 -0.08
N GLN A 444 -17.59 34.64 1.13
CA GLN A 444 -16.19 34.99 1.42
C GLN A 444 -15.25 33.80 1.20
N SER A 445 -15.64 32.61 1.65
CA SER A 445 -14.86 31.39 1.50
C SER A 445 -14.68 30.97 0.04
N ILE A 446 -15.71 31.12 -0.79
CA ILE A 446 -15.61 30.94 -2.26
C ILE A 446 -14.64 31.95 -2.86
N GLY A 447 -14.68 33.21 -2.41
CA GLY A 447 -13.74 34.24 -2.83
C GLY A 447 -12.28 33.89 -2.51
N TRP A 448 -12.01 33.30 -1.34
CA TRP A 448 -10.70 32.78 -0.98
C TRP A 448 -10.29 31.58 -1.84
N LEU A 449 -11.21 30.65 -2.08
CA LEU A 449 -10.97 29.48 -2.94
C LEU A 449 -10.66 29.90 -4.39
N LYS A 450 -11.38 30.88 -4.96
CA LYS A 450 -11.12 31.43 -6.30
C LYS A 450 -9.67 31.94 -6.43
N LYS A 451 -9.15 32.59 -5.38
CA LYS A 451 -7.78 33.14 -5.33
C LYS A 451 -6.69 32.10 -5.02
N SER A 452 -7.06 30.87 -4.66
CA SER A 452 -6.15 29.83 -4.16
C SER A 452 -5.85 28.74 -5.19
N PHE A 453 -4.69 28.08 -5.06
CA PHE A 453 -4.25 26.86 -5.78
C PHE A 453 -4.05 26.98 -7.30
N GLY A 454 -4.49 28.09 -7.91
CA GLY A 454 -4.47 28.33 -9.35
C GLY A 454 -5.81 28.89 -9.84
N LYS A 455 -5.83 29.44 -11.06
CA LYS A 455 -7.04 30.05 -11.63
C LYS A 455 -8.09 28.98 -11.96
N ARG A 456 -7.70 28.03 -12.82
CA ARG A 456 -8.56 26.97 -13.37
C ARG A 456 -9.04 25.98 -12.32
N ILE A 457 -10.30 25.56 -12.41
CA ILE A 457 -10.90 24.57 -11.50
C ILE A 457 -10.18 23.21 -11.54
N GLU A 458 -9.68 22.80 -12.71
CA GLU A 458 -8.93 21.54 -12.86
C GLU A 458 -7.56 21.58 -12.19
N LYS A 459 -7.11 22.75 -11.72
CA LYS A 459 -5.87 22.94 -10.96
C LYS A 459 -6.09 23.13 -9.47
N LYS A 460 -7.34 23.10 -9.00
CA LYS A 460 -7.65 23.16 -7.58
C LYS A 460 -7.73 21.73 -7.00
N PRO A 461 -7.29 21.50 -5.75
CA PRO A 461 -7.42 20.21 -5.09
C PRO A 461 -8.88 19.90 -4.77
N THR A 462 -9.23 18.62 -4.67
CA THR A 462 -10.40 18.23 -3.87
C THR A 462 -10.12 18.51 -2.39
N ILE A 463 -11.16 18.65 -1.57
CA ILE A 463 -10.94 18.91 -0.15
C ILE A 463 -10.19 17.74 0.51
N GLU A 464 -10.51 16.52 0.12
CA GLU A 464 -9.89 15.29 0.64
C GLU A 464 -8.38 15.28 0.39
N GLN A 465 -7.95 15.69 -0.82
CA GLN A 465 -6.53 15.80 -1.18
C GLN A 465 -5.80 16.83 -0.33
N LEU A 466 -6.42 17.99 -0.12
CA LEU A 466 -5.83 19.06 0.67
C LEU A 466 -5.68 18.64 2.13
N GLU A 467 -6.71 18.02 2.71
CA GLU A 467 -6.64 17.50 4.06
C GLU A 467 -5.59 16.39 4.22
N GLU A 468 -5.48 15.48 3.24
CA GLU A 468 -4.43 14.46 3.23
C GLU A 468 -3.04 15.08 3.21
N TYR A 469 -2.81 16.07 2.35
CA TYR A 469 -1.53 16.80 2.30
C TYR A 469 -1.21 17.47 3.67
N ILE A 470 -2.19 18.17 4.25
CA ILE A 470 -2.01 18.86 5.54
C ILE A 470 -1.65 17.87 6.66
N ARG A 471 -2.26 16.69 6.70
CA ARG A 471 -2.00 15.67 7.75
C ARG A 471 -0.58 15.09 7.74
N ARG A 472 0.25 15.38 6.72
CA ARG A 472 1.61 14.84 6.61
C ARG A 472 2.62 15.50 7.56
N ALA A 473 2.28 16.63 8.17
CA ALA A 473 3.14 17.30 9.15
C ALA A 473 2.38 17.60 10.45
N GLU A 474 3.04 17.44 11.59
CA GLU A 474 2.46 17.74 12.91
C GLU A 474 2.26 19.25 13.15
N ARG A 475 2.96 20.09 12.39
CA ARG A 475 2.91 21.55 12.53
C ARG A 475 3.01 22.25 11.17
N TRP A 476 2.37 23.40 11.08
CA TRP A 476 2.41 24.28 9.91
C TRP A 476 2.58 25.73 10.34
N GLU A 477 3.52 26.43 9.69
CA GLU A 477 3.55 27.88 9.71
C GLU A 477 2.67 28.39 8.56
N LEU A 478 1.65 29.19 8.88
CA LEU A 478 0.62 29.59 7.94
C LEU A 478 1.18 30.41 6.78
N SER A 479 2.11 31.33 7.06
CA SER A 479 2.77 32.17 6.06
C SER A 479 3.49 31.31 5.00
N GLN A 480 4.23 30.30 5.46
CA GLN A 480 4.96 29.35 4.63
C GLN A 480 3.98 28.47 3.83
N LEU A 481 2.98 27.89 4.50
CA LEU A 481 1.99 27.02 3.86
C LEU A 481 1.19 27.77 2.78
N SER A 482 0.77 29.00 3.08
CA SER A 482 0.07 29.90 2.15
C SER A 482 0.91 30.19 0.91
N SER A 483 2.20 30.50 1.11
CA SER A 483 3.15 30.72 0.01
C SER A 483 3.33 29.46 -0.83
N THR A 484 3.58 28.31 -0.20
CA THR A 484 3.86 27.03 -0.87
C THR A 484 2.66 26.49 -1.65
N LEU A 485 1.45 26.62 -1.12
CA LEU A 485 0.22 26.16 -1.77
C LEU A 485 -0.42 27.21 -2.69
N HIS A 486 0.12 28.42 -2.71
CA HIS A 486 -0.48 29.59 -3.35
C HIS A 486 -1.96 29.76 -2.95
N ALA A 487 -2.23 29.69 -1.65
CA ALA A 487 -3.58 29.69 -1.10
C ALA A 487 -3.80 30.84 -0.11
N ALA A 488 -5.02 31.36 -0.07
CA ALA A 488 -5.41 32.40 0.87
C ALA A 488 -5.26 31.90 2.32
N PRO A 489 -4.57 32.65 3.20
CA PRO A 489 -4.38 32.25 4.59
C PRO A 489 -5.69 31.93 5.31
N GLU A 490 -6.76 32.68 5.05
CA GLU A 490 -8.07 32.51 5.67
C GLU A 490 -8.69 31.15 5.33
N LEU A 491 -8.57 30.71 4.07
CA LEU A 491 -9.04 29.39 3.65
C LEU A 491 -8.24 28.28 4.35
N LEU A 492 -6.92 28.43 4.43
CA LEU A 492 -6.07 27.44 5.08
C LEU A 492 -6.34 27.34 6.58
N LYS A 493 -6.61 28.45 7.26
CA LYS A 493 -7.03 28.46 8.68
C LYS A 493 -8.28 27.61 8.90
N LEU A 494 -9.28 27.72 8.00
CA LEU A 494 -10.49 26.90 8.08
C LEU A 494 -10.15 25.41 7.96
N VAL A 495 -9.42 25.03 6.90
CA VAL A 495 -9.09 23.62 6.66
C VAL A 495 -8.23 23.04 7.79
N LEU A 496 -7.22 23.78 8.26
CA LEU A 496 -6.39 23.36 9.40
C LEU A 496 -7.24 23.11 10.66
N SER A 497 -8.16 24.02 10.96
CA SER A 497 -9.04 23.91 12.14
C SER A 497 -10.02 22.74 12.04
N GLU A 498 -10.52 22.43 10.84
CA GLU A 498 -11.40 21.28 10.58
C GLU A 498 -10.68 19.95 10.72
N VAL A 499 -9.41 19.89 10.30
CA VAL A 499 -8.58 18.68 10.42
C VAL A 499 -8.11 18.42 11.86
N GLY A 500 -8.15 19.45 12.72
CA GLY A 500 -7.81 19.35 14.14
C GLY A 500 -6.51 20.04 14.54
N TYR A 501 -6.04 21.01 13.75
CA TYR A 501 -4.91 21.87 14.13
C TYR A 501 -5.40 23.10 14.90
N ILE A 502 -4.66 23.49 15.93
CA ILE A 502 -4.93 24.67 16.76
C ILE A 502 -3.79 25.67 16.68
N SER A 503 -4.11 26.95 16.85
CA SER A 503 -3.13 28.03 16.91
C SER A 503 -3.49 29.03 18.00
N GLN A 504 -2.50 29.53 18.73
CA GLN A 504 -2.68 30.58 19.76
C GLN A 504 -2.36 31.97 19.22
N ASP A 505 -1.45 32.07 18.25
CA ASP A 505 -0.96 33.32 17.66
C ASP A 505 -1.55 33.59 16.26
N GLY A 506 -2.27 32.62 15.69
CA GLY A 506 -2.88 32.70 14.37
C GLY A 506 -1.91 32.42 13.22
N GLU A 507 -0.64 32.07 13.51
CA GLU A 507 0.43 31.85 12.54
C GLU A 507 0.99 30.43 12.63
N LEU A 508 1.28 29.93 13.84
CA LEU A 508 1.74 28.56 14.04
C LEU A 508 0.56 27.65 14.40
N PHE A 509 0.32 26.64 13.57
CA PHE A 509 -0.71 25.62 13.76
C PHE A 509 -0.08 24.29 14.14
N VAL A 510 -0.56 23.67 15.22
CA VAL A 510 -0.07 22.38 15.72
C VAL A 510 -1.23 21.40 15.83
N TYR A 511 -1.01 20.15 15.42
CA TYR A 511 -2.01 19.10 15.48
C TYR A 511 -2.39 18.79 16.94
N ASP A 512 -3.69 18.76 17.23
CA ASP A 512 -4.23 18.41 18.54
C ASP A 512 -5.15 17.19 18.41
N GLU A 513 -4.74 16.07 19.00
CA GLU A 513 -5.46 14.80 18.91
C GLU A 513 -6.83 14.85 19.58
N VAL A 514 -7.00 15.66 20.64
CA VAL A 514 -8.28 15.80 21.35
C VAL A 514 -9.28 16.52 20.45
N ILE A 515 -8.88 17.63 19.85
CA ILE A 515 -9.72 18.36 18.90
C ILE A 515 -10.00 17.51 17.66
N ALA A 516 -9.00 16.85 17.09
CA ALA A 516 -9.19 15.97 15.94
C ALA A 516 -10.17 14.83 16.25
N THR A 517 -10.15 14.28 17.47
CA THR A 517 -11.11 13.25 17.91
C THR A 517 -12.52 13.81 18.04
N GLN A 518 -12.67 15.03 18.58
CA GLN A 518 -13.96 15.71 18.63
C GLN A 518 -14.53 15.94 17.22
N ARG A 519 -13.70 16.36 16.26
CA ARG A 519 -14.09 16.52 14.85
C ARG A 519 -14.54 15.22 14.20
N LYS A 520 -13.80 14.14 14.41
CA LYS A 520 -14.21 12.81 13.93
C LYS A 520 -15.56 12.38 14.51
N GLU A 521 -15.83 12.71 15.77
CA GLU A 521 -17.12 12.38 16.39
C GLU A 521 -18.27 13.23 15.81
N GLU A 522 -18.03 14.51 15.50
CA GLU A 522 -18.99 15.35 14.77
C GLU A 522 -19.27 14.79 13.37
N GLU A 523 -18.24 14.33 12.65
CA GLU A 523 -18.39 13.70 11.34
C GLU A 523 -19.19 12.39 11.43
N ARG A 524 -18.94 11.57 12.46
CA ARG A 524 -19.74 10.36 12.74
C ARG A 524 -21.20 10.68 13.01
N LYS A 525 -21.50 11.73 13.77
CA LYS A 525 -22.89 12.17 14.01
C LYS A 525 -23.59 12.56 12.71
N ARG A 526 -22.93 13.29 11.81
CA ARG A 526 -23.47 13.62 10.47
C ARG A 526 -23.71 12.37 9.63
N LYS A 527 -22.81 11.39 9.71
CA LYS A 527 -23.00 10.10 9.04
C LYS A 527 -24.20 9.33 9.60
N ALA A 528 -24.39 9.36 10.93
CA ALA A 528 -25.56 8.76 11.57
C ALA A 528 -26.87 9.45 11.16
N GLU A 529 -26.89 10.77 10.97
CA GLU A 529 -28.05 11.50 10.43
C GLU A 529 -28.41 11.02 9.01
N LYS A 530 -27.42 10.68 8.18
CA LYS A 530 -27.65 10.08 6.85
C LYS A 530 -28.28 8.70 6.98
N GLU A 531 -27.94 7.95 8.01
CA GLU A 531 -28.48 6.61 8.30
C GLU A 531 -29.82 6.62 9.05
N ASN A 532 -30.29 7.80 9.49
CA ASN A 532 -31.54 7.93 10.23
C ASN A 532 -32.74 7.45 9.39
N SER A 533 -33.49 6.50 9.95
CA SER A 533 -34.71 5.98 9.34
C SER A 533 -35.96 6.78 9.70
N HIS A 534 -35.85 7.87 10.47
CA HIS A 534 -36.94 8.76 10.89
C HIS A 534 -38.15 7.99 11.46
N GLY A 535 -37.88 6.94 12.24
CA GLY A 535 -38.91 6.12 12.88
C GLY A 535 -39.64 5.13 11.95
N THR A 536 -39.19 4.92 10.71
CA THR A 536 -39.75 3.91 9.78
C THR A 536 -38.81 2.73 9.53
N GLN A 537 -39.36 1.64 8.97
CA GLN A 537 -38.64 0.45 8.49
C GLN A 537 -38.03 0.64 7.09
N VAL A 538 -38.38 1.74 6.40
CA VAL A 538 -37.84 2.07 5.08
C VAL A 538 -36.43 2.64 5.22
N ASP A 539 -35.47 2.10 4.46
CA ASP A 539 -34.11 2.64 4.38
C ASP A 539 -34.12 4.05 3.76
N CYS A 540 -33.95 5.08 4.58
CA CYS A 540 -34.00 6.48 4.17
C CYS A 540 -32.65 7.07 3.74
N ARG A 541 -31.56 6.27 3.70
CA ARG A 541 -30.20 6.78 3.41
C ARG A 541 -30.11 7.56 2.11
N LYS A 542 -30.78 7.06 1.07
CA LYS A 542 -30.80 7.70 -0.25
C LYS A 542 -31.53 9.04 -0.21
N MET A 543 -32.68 9.11 0.47
CA MET A 543 -33.44 10.35 0.61
C MET A 543 -32.70 11.39 1.43
N ASN A 544 -32.13 11.00 2.57
CA ASN A 544 -31.35 11.90 3.43
C ASN A 544 -30.20 12.53 2.66
N LYS A 545 -29.44 11.72 1.91
CA LYS A 545 -28.34 12.19 1.06
C LYS A 545 -28.80 13.20 0.00
N VAL A 546 -29.88 12.89 -0.70
CA VAL A 546 -30.41 13.77 -1.77
C VAL A 546 -30.93 15.10 -1.22
N ILE A 547 -31.52 15.11 -0.03
CA ILE A 547 -31.98 16.34 0.64
C ILE A 547 -30.79 17.19 1.10
N GLU A 548 -29.76 16.56 1.66
CA GLU A 548 -28.51 17.26 2.02
C GLU A 548 -27.84 17.88 0.79
N GLU A 549 -27.69 17.13 -0.30
CA GLU A 549 -27.15 17.63 -1.57
C GLU A 549 -27.94 18.85 -2.08
N LEU A 550 -29.27 18.81 -2.01
CA LEU A 550 -30.10 19.96 -2.35
C LEU A 550 -29.83 21.17 -1.43
N ASN A 551 -29.76 20.97 -0.11
CA ASN A 551 -29.52 22.06 0.85
C ASN A 551 -28.13 22.72 0.63
N VAL A 552 -27.11 21.90 0.35
CA VAL A 552 -25.78 22.37 -0.05
C VAL A 552 -25.88 23.25 -1.30
N THR A 553 -26.57 22.76 -2.34
CA THR A 553 -26.75 23.50 -3.60
C THR A 553 -27.57 24.78 -3.41
N ILE A 554 -28.59 24.79 -2.56
CA ILE A 554 -29.40 25.98 -2.23
C ILE A 554 -28.53 27.07 -1.59
N LEU A 555 -27.75 26.73 -0.56
CA LEU A 555 -26.92 27.68 0.15
C LEU A 555 -25.78 28.22 -0.74
N TYR A 556 -25.20 27.36 -1.57
CA TYR A 556 -24.22 27.76 -2.58
C TYR A 556 -24.83 28.72 -3.63
N TYR A 557 -26.02 28.39 -4.15
CA TYR A 557 -26.73 29.25 -5.10
C TYR A 557 -27.05 30.63 -4.52
N ALA A 558 -27.50 30.69 -3.27
CA ALA A 558 -27.75 31.94 -2.54
C ALA A 558 -26.49 32.80 -2.45
N SER A 559 -25.35 32.17 -2.16
CA SER A 559 -24.05 32.82 -2.04
C SER A 559 -23.60 33.42 -3.37
N LEU A 560 -23.77 32.71 -4.49
CA LEU A 560 -23.48 33.23 -5.83
C LEU A 560 -24.43 34.37 -6.27
N GLN A 561 -25.68 34.37 -5.80
CA GLN A 561 -26.59 35.49 -6.06
C GLN A 561 -26.18 36.76 -5.30
N ASN A 562 -25.63 36.61 -4.09
CA ASN A 562 -25.15 37.72 -3.28
C ASN A 562 -23.92 38.40 -3.92
N GLU A 563 -23.04 37.62 -4.54
CA GLU A 563 -21.90 38.10 -5.37
C GLU A 563 -22.35 39.10 -6.45
N LYS A 564 -23.50 38.85 -7.09
CA LYS A 564 -24.06 39.73 -8.14
C LYS A 564 -24.90 40.90 -7.64
N LYS A 565 -25.29 40.91 -6.35
CA LYS A 565 -26.23 41.88 -5.76
C LYS A 565 -25.61 42.86 -4.76
N ALA A 566 -24.29 42.86 -4.61
CA ALA A 566 -23.58 43.87 -3.82
C ALA A 566 -23.78 45.32 -4.32
N GLU A 567 -24.42 45.54 -5.49
CA GLU A 567 -24.82 46.87 -5.96
C GLU A 567 -26.31 47.24 -5.70
N GLU A 568 -27.21 46.29 -5.38
CA GLU A 568 -28.63 46.62 -5.12
C GLU A 568 -29.22 45.75 -4.01
N CYS A 569 -29.36 46.36 -2.83
CA CYS A 569 -29.95 45.74 -1.64
C CYS A 569 -31.45 45.47 -1.85
N GLY A 570 -31.85 44.20 -1.78
CA GLY A 570 -33.25 43.75 -1.80
C GLY A 570 -33.33 42.27 -1.39
N LYS A 571 -33.54 42.04 -0.10
CA LYS A 571 -33.79 40.73 0.53
C LYS A 571 -35.08 40.08 0.00
N GLU A 572 -35.09 38.75 0.03
CA GLU A 572 -36.25 37.84 -0.02
C GLU A 572 -37.08 37.78 -1.33
N THR A 573 -37.18 36.57 -1.93
CA THR A 573 -38.42 35.97 -2.52
C THR A 573 -38.19 34.79 -3.50
N ARG A 574 -36.97 34.32 -3.81
CA ARG A 574 -36.78 33.28 -4.84
C ARG A 574 -36.49 31.85 -4.38
N ILE A 575 -35.71 31.63 -3.31
CA ILE A 575 -35.32 30.26 -2.91
C ILE A 575 -36.51 29.47 -2.37
N GLY A 576 -37.27 30.05 -1.44
CA GLY A 576 -38.52 29.45 -0.93
C GLY A 576 -39.49 29.05 -2.05
N LYS A 577 -39.62 29.86 -3.11
CA LYS A 577 -40.45 29.55 -4.30
C LYS A 577 -39.90 28.38 -5.14
N CYS A 578 -38.59 28.17 -5.17
CA CYS A 578 -37.97 27.06 -5.89
C CYS A 578 -38.27 25.71 -5.20
N VAL A 579 -38.27 25.68 -3.86
CA VAL A 579 -38.60 24.47 -3.08
C VAL A 579 -40.10 24.31 -2.81
N GLU A 580 -40.90 25.36 -2.96
CA GLU A 580 -42.35 25.39 -2.68
C GLU A 580 -43.11 24.26 -3.40
N GLN A 581 -42.76 23.96 -4.66
CA GLN A 581 -43.40 22.88 -5.42
C GLN A 581 -43.17 21.50 -4.78
N VAL A 582 -41.95 21.23 -4.32
CA VAL A 582 -41.58 19.98 -3.65
C VAL A 582 -42.25 19.90 -2.28
N ILE A 583 -42.25 21.00 -1.51
CA ILE A 583 -42.88 21.07 -0.19
C ILE A 583 -44.39 20.87 -0.30
N CYS A 584 -45.07 21.56 -1.23
CA CYS A 584 -46.52 21.42 -1.41
C CYS A 584 -46.91 19.98 -1.75
N LYS A 585 -46.12 19.32 -2.60
CA LYS A 585 -46.36 17.94 -3.04
C LYS A 585 -46.10 16.92 -1.92
N TYR A 586 -45.14 17.18 -1.03
CA TYR A 586 -44.68 16.23 -0.01
C TYR A 586 -44.78 16.75 1.44
N ARG A 587 -45.68 17.69 1.72
CA ARG A 587 -45.83 18.38 3.04
C ARG A 587 -46.00 17.47 4.26
N GLU A 588 -46.45 16.24 4.03
CA GLU A 588 -46.63 15.22 5.07
C GLU A 588 -45.32 14.53 5.48
N PHE A 589 -44.28 14.62 4.63
CA PHE A 589 -42.99 13.96 4.79
C PHE A 589 -41.84 14.95 4.91
N LEU A 590 -41.97 16.13 4.30
CA LEU A 590 -40.97 17.18 4.26
C LEU A 590 -41.54 18.50 4.80
N TRP A 591 -40.66 19.33 5.35
CA TRP A 591 -40.99 20.69 5.75
C TRP A 591 -39.80 21.63 5.51
N TRP A 592 -40.09 22.92 5.42
CA TRP A 592 -39.09 23.96 5.24
C TRP A 592 -38.82 24.65 6.56
N ASP A 593 -37.56 24.65 6.98
CA ASP A 593 -37.10 25.42 8.11
C ASP A 593 -36.86 26.86 7.66
N GLU A 594 -37.78 27.76 8.01
CA GLU A 594 -37.71 29.19 7.66
C GLU A 594 -36.54 29.91 8.34
N VAL A 595 -36.04 29.41 9.47
CA VAL A 595 -34.93 30.02 10.20
C VAL A 595 -33.60 29.64 9.56
N ARG A 596 -33.45 28.36 9.18
CA ARG A 596 -32.22 27.84 8.57
C ARG A 596 -32.21 27.89 7.04
N GLU A 597 -33.35 28.19 6.42
CA GLU A 597 -33.61 28.04 4.99
C GLU A 597 -33.17 26.66 4.46
N GLU A 598 -33.62 25.60 5.14
CA GLU A 598 -33.28 24.20 4.82
C GLU A 598 -34.52 23.32 4.65
N LEU A 599 -34.46 22.39 3.70
CA LEU A 599 -35.44 21.32 3.56
C LEU A 599 -35.13 20.23 4.58
N LYS A 600 -36.12 19.86 5.39
CA LYS A 600 -36.00 18.85 6.45
C LYS A 600 -37.02 17.72 6.26
N VAL A 601 -36.61 16.52 6.68
CA VAL A 601 -37.51 15.36 6.81
C VAL A 601 -38.31 15.51 8.10
N ARG A 602 -39.58 15.10 8.08
CA ARG A 602 -40.41 14.99 9.29
C ARG A 602 -39.92 13.80 10.10
N ASP A 603 -39.68 14.01 11.40
CA ASP A 603 -39.29 12.96 12.33
C ASP A 603 -40.28 12.96 13.53
N PRO A 604 -41.10 11.89 13.73
CA PRO A 604 -41.13 10.66 12.95
C PRO A 604 -41.89 10.80 11.61
N LEU A 605 -41.56 9.93 10.64
CA LEU A 605 -42.30 9.79 9.39
C LEU A 605 -43.64 9.05 9.62
N PRO A 606 -44.71 9.40 8.88
CA PRO A 606 -46.00 8.70 8.96
C PRO A 606 -45.90 7.22 8.54
N GLU A 607 -46.71 6.35 9.15
CA GLU A 607 -46.77 4.90 8.84
C GLU A 607 -47.02 4.58 7.35
N LYS A 608 -47.69 5.50 6.64
CA LYS A 608 -47.96 5.39 5.19
C LYS A 608 -46.74 5.62 4.29
N PHE A 609 -45.57 5.95 4.85
CA PHE A 609 -44.34 6.16 4.08
C PHE A 609 -43.78 4.84 3.56
N THR A 610 -43.52 4.75 2.25
CA THR A 610 -43.07 3.54 1.57
C THR A 610 -41.84 3.81 0.69
N GLU A 611 -41.15 2.75 0.25
CA GLU A 611 -40.05 2.85 -0.71
C GLU A 611 -40.45 3.55 -2.02
N GLU A 612 -41.69 3.35 -2.48
CA GLU A 612 -42.20 4.01 -3.69
C GLU A 612 -42.32 5.53 -3.48
N ILE A 613 -42.80 5.97 -2.32
CA ILE A 613 -42.88 7.39 -1.94
C ILE A 613 -41.48 7.98 -1.82
N GLN A 614 -40.56 7.28 -1.15
CA GLN A 614 -39.16 7.68 -1.06
C GLN A 614 -38.55 7.87 -2.46
N GLY A 615 -38.79 6.93 -3.38
CA GLY A 615 -38.30 7.01 -4.75
C GLY A 615 -38.88 8.18 -5.55
N LYS A 616 -40.13 8.56 -5.31
CA LYS A 616 -40.76 9.76 -5.91
C LYS A 616 -40.14 11.05 -5.34
N ILE A 617 -40.00 11.15 -4.02
CA ILE A 617 -39.35 12.28 -3.35
C ILE A 617 -37.91 12.45 -3.87
N CYS A 618 -37.10 11.39 -3.87
CA CYS A 618 -35.72 11.44 -4.33
C CYS A 618 -35.59 11.93 -5.78
N ARG A 619 -36.51 11.52 -6.67
CA ARG A 619 -36.48 11.96 -8.08
C ARG A 619 -36.79 13.45 -8.21
N ASP A 620 -37.83 13.92 -7.53
CA ASP A 620 -38.24 15.33 -7.63
C ASP A 620 -37.23 16.28 -6.95
N VAL A 621 -36.66 15.86 -5.81
CA VAL A 621 -35.60 16.61 -5.12
C VAL A 621 -34.33 16.66 -5.98
N ARG A 622 -33.94 15.56 -6.62
CA ARG A 622 -32.82 15.56 -7.58
C ARG A 622 -33.06 16.45 -8.78
N ALA A 623 -34.26 16.43 -9.36
CA ALA A 623 -34.59 17.30 -10.49
C ALA A 623 -34.46 18.79 -10.10
N LEU A 624 -34.87 19.15 -8.89
CA LEU A 624 -34.69 20.51 -8.37
C LEU A 624 -33.22 20.84 -8.11
N GLU A 625 -32.46 19.91 -7.53
CA GLU A 625 -31.01 20.05 -7.34
C GLU A 625 -30.31 20.28 -8.68
N GLU A 626 -30.61 19.47 -9.70
CA GLU A 626 -30.04 19.58 -11.05
C GLU A 626 -30.37 20.93 -11.70
N GLU A 627 -31.61 21.43 -11.52
CA GLU A 627 -32.03 22.75 -11.98
C GLU A 627 -31.21 23.87 -11.32
N LEU A 628 -31.08 23.84 -9.99
CA LEU A 628 -30.32 24.83 -9.24
C LEU A 628 -28.82 24.75 -9.55
N SER A 629 -28.27 23.55 -9.68
CA SER A 629 -26.89 23.31 -10.13
C SER A 629 -26.66 23.82 -11.55
N GLY A 630 -27.65 23.69 -12.45
CA GLY A 630 -27.68 24.33 -13.76
C GLY A 630 -27.54 25.84 -13.67
N LYS A 631 -28.35 26.48 -12.82
CA LYS A 631 -28.30 27.93 -12.56
C LYS A 631 -26.97 28.37 -11.94
N CYS A 632 -26.40 27.59 -11.00
CA CYS A 632 -25.08 27.87 -10.45
C CYS A 632 -24.01 27.91 -11.55
N ARG A 633 -24.01 26.91 -12.46
CA ARG A 633 -23.06 26.86 -13.58
C ARG A 633 -23.19 28.05 -14.53
N GLU A 634 -24.41 28.57 -14.75
CA GLU A 634 -24.62 29.79 -15.53
C GLU A 634 -24.09 31.04 -14.83
N LEU A 635 -24.27 31.12 -13.51
CA LEU A 635 -23.73 32.22 -12.70
C LEU A 635 -22.20 32.20 -12.70
N GLU A 636 -21.61 31.02 -12.58
CA GLU A 636 -20.17 30.77 -12.61
C GLU A 636 -19.55 31.06 -13.98
N LYS A 637 -20.18 30.68 -15.10
CA LYS A 637 -19.64 30.93 -16.46
C LYS A 637 -19.44 32.42 -16.79
N ASN A 638 -20.14 33.31 -16.10
CA ASN A 638 -20.03 34.75 -16.30
C ASN A 638 -18.86 35.38 -15.52
N GLU A 639 -18.14 34.59 -14.72
CA GLU A 639 -16.90 34.95 -14.04
C GLU A 639 -15.84 33.88 -14.32
N SER A 640 -14.65 34.27 -14.77
CA SER A 640 -13.64 33.30 -15.20
C SER A 640 -13.06 32.50 -14.00
N PHE A 641 -13.53 31.27 -13.81
CA PHE A 641 -12.76 30.20 -13.17
C PHE A 641 -11.68 29.67 -14.13
#